data_AF-A0A970JAR9-F1
#
_entry.id   AF-A0A970JAR9-F1
#
_cell.length_a   1.000
_cell.length_b   1.000
_cell.length_c   1.000
_cell.angle_alpha   90.00
_cell.angle_beta   90.00
_cell.angle_gamma   90.00
#
_symmetry.space_group_name_H-M   'P 1'
#
loop_
_entity.id
_entity.type
_entity.pdbx_description
1 polymer ?
#
loop_
_entity_poly.entity_id
_entity_poly.type
_entity_poly.pdbx_seq_one_letter_code
_entity_poly.pdbx_strand_id
1 'polypeptide(L)'
;MINLEKFQAILTQYKKDFVPKVWNDEKYKWEAVKHFQDNWDIDAPDFLNMFLQSTSRTQNLLASLNHYPREMIKVFAEKEAETVRSMFLNLFDETKDLAERVENFLSTSDVLLKKYSKGKSHFQSTYSVSTYLWLRYPDKYYIYKFSECRSAAIALESDFVPKMSKKGHSIDNLLKSFNLYDEICSELAKDKELVQILRSVLTDSCYPDIELKTLTIDFCFYIGRLYAKKSVKENEWFPIEYNPNISTEKWLELLADKNVFNENSLAIMKRIKDYGGEATCKQLAAKYGETANFYNSGSSALAQRVAKVTGCPVIKDEAGNTRWWPILYIGKYADKNIEGSFVWKLREELSRALDQYDLSHIPLYSSSNSNNHKITYKEYINFFDQKFNSKQYSYMMVTLLAFLDNVNNTGYADMGNVVESFKQFYLNRVKAGKIPEKQTARMFKVESLNNSDIKNIMLEQPLSALRDLIDYDEHTNTLHFNKKRGLEIDWKTKKELRKVAHKHLYNYYKKLDKNYLTLDDLNSLQQGYAVTAKDVAALSGQNIVKGIHPINDDAHKSVVILCTFSGGFYANSWLDEHETVLKYYLEGRTKEDGTRIYNELSKSNQAVLLSQKEKYPIHVFTRDRKDEMFHYEGPFVYDRVETESDGSKYFVLTRLINRAGQEIIPDSGSQIQEKAKEIIKDLTVPDVLTHICEYIAARGFVFEEKQIKNFYLSLKTKPFVIIAGISVLMAMIKST
;
A
#
# COMPACT_ATOMS: atom_id res chain seq x y z
N MET A 1 -30.93 -18.02 -32.48
CA MET A 1 -30.74 -17.41 -31.15
C MET A 1 -29.56 -16.45 -31.14
N ILE A 2 -28.63 -16.50 -32.10
CA ILE A 2 -27.65 -15.42 -32.40
C ILE A 2 -27.83 -14.79 -33.79
N ASN A 3 -27.37 -13.55 -33.97
CA ASN A 3 -27.31 -12.84 -35.25
C ASN A 3 -26.11 -13.33 -36.09
N LEU A 4 -26.41 -14.04 -37.18
CA LEU A 4 -25.40 -14.66 -38.05
C LEU A 4 -24.52 -13.64 -38.80
N GLU A 5 -25.04 -12.46 -39.16
CA GLU A 5 -24.23 -11.42 -39.80
C GLU A 5 -23.17 -10.89 -38.85
N LYS A 6 -23.53 -10.63 -37.59
CA LYS A 6 -22.59 -10.23 -36.54
C LYS A 6 -21.58 -11.32 -36.26
N PHE A 7 -22.04 -12.57 -36.17
CA PHE A 7 -21.18 -13.73 -35.97
C PHE A 7 -20.11 -13.82 -37.07
N GLN A 8 -20.50 -13.77 -38.35
CA GLN A 8 -19.57 -13.89 -39.47
C GLN A 8 -18.56 -12.73 -39.53
N ALA A 9 -18.98 -11.51 -39.21
CA ALA A 9 -18.09 -10.36 -39.13
C ALA A 9 -17.01 -10.54 -38.03
N ILE A 10 -17.40 -11.06 -36.86
CA ILE A 10 -16.48 -11.33 -35.75
C ILE A 10 -15.57 -12.51 -36.09
N LEU A 11 -16.11 -13.60 -36.64
CA LEU A 11 -15.37 -14.79 -37.04
C LEU A 11 -14.26 -14.45 -38.04
N THR A 12 -14.56 -13.61 -39.03
CA THR A 12 -13.58 -13.12 -40.01
C THR A 12 -12.41 -12.43 -39.32
N GLN A 13 -12.66 -11.62 -38.30
CA GLN A 13 -11.59 -10.95 -37.54
C GLN A 13 -10.86 -11.93 -36.62
N TYR A 14 -11.58 -12.86 -35.99
CA TYR A 14 -11.01 -13.89 -35.13
C TYR A 14 -10.00 -14.75 -35.88
N LYS A 15 -10.33 -15.25 -37.09
CA LYS A 15 -9.40 -16.03 -37.93
C LYS A 15 -8.11 -15.27 -38.22
N LYS A 16 -8.20 -13.97 -38.53
CA LYS A 16 -7.01 -13.11 -38.78
C LYS A 16 -6.13 -12.95 -37.54
N ASP A 17 -6.75 -12.79 -36.37
CA ASP A 17 -6.05 -12.60 -35.11
C ASP A 17 -5.59 -13.92 -34.47
N PHE A 18 -6.13 -15.07 -34.89
CA PHE A 18 -6.02 -16.33 -34.15
C PHE A 18 -4.57 -16.74 -33.91
N VAL A 19 -3.80 -17.02 -34.97
CA VAL A 19 -2.39 -17.42 -34.86
C VAL A 19 -1.48 -16.30 -34.35
N PRO A 20 -1.49 -15.07 -34.93
CA PRO A 20 -0.50 -14.05 -34.57
C PRO A 20 -0.69 -13.47 -33.16
N LYS A 21 -1.89 -13.59 -32.57
CA LYS A 21 -2.23 -12.89 -31.32
C LYS A 21 -2.92 -13.78 -30.31
N VAL A 22 -3.99 -14.49 -30.69
CA VAL A 22 -4.81 -15.22 -29.72
C VAL A 22 -4.12 -16.49 -29.22
N TRP A 23 -3.53 -17.26 -30.13
CA TRP A 23 -2.97 -18.58 -29.84
C TRP A 23 -1.89 -18.54 -28.76
N ASN A 24 -0.95 -17.59 -28.85
CA ASN A 24 0.15 -17.49 -27.89
C ASN A 24 -0.34 -17.21 -26.46
N ASP A 25 -1.44 -16.45 -26.31
CA ASP A 25 -2.02 -16.10 -25.02
C ASP A 25 -2.98 -17.19 -24.49
N GLU A 26 -3.59 -17.99 -25.37
CA GLU A 26 -4.72 -18.85 -25.02
C GLU A 26 -4.44 -20.36 -25.13
N LYS A 27 -3.35 -20.77 -25.77
CA LYS A 27 -2.99 -22.19 -25.96
C LYS A 27 -2.96 -23.00 -24.65
N TYR A 28 -2.69 -22.33 -23.52
CA TYR A 28 -2.62 -22.96 -22.20
C TYR A 28 -3.94 -23.66 -21.82
N LYS A 29 -5.09 -23.24 -22.38
CA LYS A 29 -6.38 -23.92 -22.14
C LYS A 29 -6.37 -25.35 -22.68
N TRP A 30 -5.90 -25.55 -23.91
CA TRP A 30 -5.78 -26.89 -24.51
C TRP A 30 -4.73 -27.74 -23.79
N GLU A 31 -3.62 -27.13 -23.36
CA GLU A 31 -2.60 -27.82 -22.56
C GLU A 31 -3.12 -28.19 -21.16
N ALA A 32 -3.96 -27.35 -20.55
CA ALA A 32 -4.56 -27.60 -19.25
C ALA A 32 -5.51 -28.80 -19.29
N VAL A 33 -6.33 -28.93 -20.34
CA VAL A 33 -7.21 -30.10 -20.52
C VAL A 33 -6.38 -31.37 -20.70
N LYS A 34 -5.39 -31.36 -21.61
CA LYS A 34 -4.52 -32.54 -21.82
C LYS A 34 -3.86 -32.97 -20.52
N HIS A 35 -3.26 -32.02 -19.82
CA HIS A 35 -2.59 -32.28 -18.54
C HIS A 35 -3.58 -32.79 -17.48
N PHE A 36 -4.79 -32.27 -17.41
CA PHE A 36 -5.80 -32.79 -16.47
C PHE A 36 -6.20 -34.23 -16.82
N GLN A 37 -6.51 -34.51 -18.10
CA GLN A 37 -6.91 -35.85 -18.56
C GLN A 37 -5.82 -36.90 -18.31
N ASP A 38 -4.55 -36.54 -18.50
CA ASP A 38 -3.43 -37.46 -18.28
C ASP A 38 -3.15 -37.78 -16.80
N ASN A 39 -3.61 -36.93 -15.87
CA ASN A 39 -3.21 -36.99 -14.47
C ASN A 39 -4.39 -37.20 -13.49
N TRP A 40 -5.64 -37.07 -13.97
CA TRP A 40 -6.81 -37.19 -13.10
C TRP A 40 -7.19 -38.65 -12.85
N ASP A 41 -7.00 -39.08 -11.61
CA ASP A 41 -7.44 -40.36 -11.10
C ASP A 41 -8.26 -40.16 -9.82
N ILE A 42 -9.58 -40.28 -9.92
CA ILE A 42 -10.50 -40.04 -8.81
C ILE A 42 -10.35 -41.07 -7.69
N ASP A 43 -9.75 -42.22 -7.95
CA ASP A 43 -9.54 -43.31 -6.99
C ASP A 43 -8.11 -43.30 -6.40
N ALA A 44 -7.29 -42.30 -6.77
CA ALA A 44 -5.93 -42.16 -6.27
C ALA A 44 -5.89 -42.14 -4.72
N PRO A 45 -4.96 -42.88 -4.07
CA PRO A 45 -4.85 -42.90 -2.62
C PRO A 45 -4.63 -41.52 -1.99
N ASP A 46 -3.81 -40.68 -2.62
CA ASP A 46 -3.60 -39.28 -2.24
C ASP A 46 -4.39 -38.35 -3.17
N PHE A 47 -5.66 -38.14 -2.83
CA PHE A 47 -6.54 -37.25 -3.58
C PHE A 47 -6.00 -35.83 -3.69
N LEU A 48 -5.41 -35.29 -2.61
CA LEU A 48 -4.96 -33.91 -2.57
C LEU A 48 -3.81 -33.70 -3.56
N ASN A 49 -2.79 -34.56 -3.52
CA ASN A 49 -1.66 -34.44 -4.42
C ASN A 49 -2.09 -34.67 -5.88
N MET A 50 -2.95 -35.67 -6.14
CA MET A 50 -3.53 -35.89 -7.47
C MET A 50 -4.28 -34.65 -7.97
N PHE A 51 -5.17 -34.07 -7.17
CA PHE A 51 -5.91 -32.86 -7.52
C PHE A 51 -4.97 -31.69 -7.85
N LEU A 52 -3.95 -31.45 -7.02
CA LEU A 52 -2.99 -30.37 -7.23
C LEU A 52 -2.16 -30.58 -8.51
N GLN A 53 -1.75 -31.80 -8.79
CA GLN A 53 -1.01 -32.17 -10.00
C GLN A 53 -1.86 -31.96 -11.25
N SER A 54 -3.08 -32.52 -11.27
CA SER A 54 -4.01 -32.47 -12.41
C SER A 54 -4.45 -31.05 -12.75
N THR A 55 -4.53 -30.16 -11.76
CA THR A 55 -4.92 -28.74 -11.95
C THR A 55 -3.75 -27.77 -12.06
N SER A 56 -2.50 -28.25 -12.09
CA SER A 56 -1.32 -27.36 -12.06
C SER A 56 -1.16 -26.43 -13.27
N ARG A 57 -1.73 -26.81 -14.43
CA ARG A 57 -1.64 -26.05 -15.69
C ARG A 57 -2.82 -25.10 -15.94
N THR A 58 -3.77 -24.97 -15.03
CA THR A 58 -4.98 -24.14 -15.24
C THR A 58 -4.74 -22.63 -15.12
N GLN A 59 -3.57 -22.22 -14.64
CA GLN A 59 -3.17 -20.81 -14.49
C GLN A 59 -4.27 -19.93 -13.85
N ASN A 60 -4.62 -18.81 -14.50
CA ASN A 60 -5.60 -17.82 -14.07
C ASN A 60 -7.04 -18.34 -14.01
N LEU A 61 -7.35 -19.51 -14.58
CA LEU A 61 -8.69 -20.09 -14.49
C LEU A 61 -9.05 -20.46 -13.05
N LEU A 62 -8.08 -20.95 -12.26
CA LEU A 62 -8.31 -21.36 -10.88
C LEU A 62 -7.39 -20.66 -9.84
N ALA A 63 -6.56 -19.70 -10.27
CA ALA A 63 -5.72 -18.88 -9.40
C ALA A 63 -5.44 -17.49 -9.99
N SER A 64 -6.09 -16.45 -9.47
CA SER A 64 -5.87 -15.04 -9.87
C SER A 64 -5.68 -14.12 -8.67
N LEU A 65 -5.22 -12.87 -8.88
CA LEU A 65 -4.73 -11.91 -7.87
C LEU A 65 -5.60 -11.71 -6.61
N ASN A 66 -6.88 -12.05 -6.62
CA ASN A 66 -7.77 -12.00 -5.46
C ASN A 66 -8.85 -13.12 -5.46
N HIS A 67 -8.64 -14.19 -6.24
CA HIS A 67 -9.61 -15.28 -6.38
C HIS A 67 -8.86 -16.61 -6.55
N TYR A 68 -8.96 -17.47 -5.54
CA TYR A 68 -8.09 -18.66 -5.39
C TYR A 68 -8.89 -19.95 -5.12
N PRO A 69 -9.79 -20.37 -6.02
CA PRO A 69 -10.60 -21.57 -5.83
C PRO A 69 -9.74 -22.84 -5.66
N ARG A 70 -8.64 -22.98 -6.40
CA ARG A 70 -7.74 -24.15 -6.26
C ARG A 70 -7.12 -24.25 -4.88
N GLU A 71 -6.64 -23.13 -4.32
CA GLU A 71 -6.03 -23.12 -2.98
C GLU A 71 -7.07 -23.39 -1.89
N MET A 72 -8.34 -23.00 -2.08
CA MET A 72 -9.38 -23.36 -1.12
C MET A 72 -9.74 -24.84 -1.14
N ILE A 73 -9.78 -25.48 -2.32
CA ILE A 73 -9.93 -26.94 -2.40
C ILE A 73 -8.76 -27.65 -1.70
N LYS A 74 -7.53 -27.15 -1.87
CA LYS A 74 -6.36 -27.65 -1.14
C LYS A 74 -6.56 -27.57 0.37
N VAL A 75 -6.95 -26.40 0.89
CA VAL A 75 -7.20 -26.22 2.34
C VAL A 75 -8.28 -27.18 2.85
N PHE A 76 -9.32 -27.42 2.06
CA PHE A 76 -10.37 -28.37 2.43
C PHE A 76 -9.87 -29.82 2.40
N ALA A 77 -9.14 -30.22 1.36
CA ALA A 77 -8.65 -31.59 1.22
C ALA A 77 -7.52 -31.92 2.22
N GLU A 78 -6.73 -30.93 2.68
CA GLU A 78 -5.79 -31.09 3.81
C GLU A 78 -6.50 -31.44 5.13
N LYS A 79 -7.81 -31.17 5.25
CA LYS A 79 -8.61 -31.45 6.46
C LYS A 79 -9.55 -32.64 6.27
N GLU A 80 -10.22 -32.74 5.14
CA GLU A 80 -11.19 -33.79 4.80
C GLU A 80 -11.09 -34.17 3.31
N ALA A 81 -10.04 -34.89 2.95
CA ALA A 81 -9.80 -35.33 1.56
C ALA A 81 -11.00 -36.10 0.96
N GLU A 82 -11.61 -37.02 1.72
CA GLU A 82 -12.71 -37.85 1.21
C GLU A 82 -14.02 -37.07 1.02
N THR A 83 -14.29 -36.06 1.86
CA THR A 83 -15.43 -35.15 1.63
C THR A 83 -15.25 -34.39 0.33
N VAL A 84 -14.05 -33.85 0.09
CA VAL A 84 -13.73 -33.16 -1.16
C VAL A 84 -13.76 -34.11 -2.36
N ARG A 85 -13.25 -35.35 -2.23
CA ARG A 85 -13.36 -36.39 -3.26
C ARG A 85 -14.83 -36.65 -3.60
N SER A 86 -15.69 -36.78 -2.60
CA SER A 86 -17.14 -36.96 -2.79
C SER A 86 -17.79 -35.79 -3.52
N MET A 87 -17.33 -34.55 -3.30
CA MET A 87 -17.83 -33.38 -4.05
C MET A 87 -17.53 -33.51 -5.55
N PHE A 88 -16.32 -33.94 -5.92
CA PHE A 88 -15.96 -34.15 -7.32
C PHE A 88 -16.65 -35.37 -7.93
N LEU A 89 -16.80 -36.47 -7.18
CA LEU A 89 -17.61 -37.62 -7.60
C LEU A 89 -19.05 -37.21 -7.91
N ASN A 90 -19.68 -36.42 -7.03
CA ASN A 90 -21.02 -35.90 -7.28
C ASN A 90 -21.05 -34.95 -8.48
N LEU A 91 -20.09 -34.02 -8.58
CA LEU A 91 -20.02 -33.07 -9.69
C LEU A 91 -19.87 -33.78 -11.05
N PHE A 92 -19.16 -34.91 -11.10
CA PHE A 92 -18.89 -35.67 -12.32
C PHE A 92 -19.90 -36.81 -12.58
N ASP A 93 -20.91 -36.98 -11.73
CA ASP A 93 -21.96 -37.98 -11.92
C ASP A 93 -22.98 -37.55 -12.99
N GLU A 94 -22.69 -37.84 -14.26
CA GLU A 94 -23.56 -37.43 -15.39
C GLU A 94 -24.97 -38.06 -15.38
N THR A 95 -25.28 -38.96 -14.44
CA THR A 95 -26.63 -39.50 -14.23
C THR A 95 -27.56 -38.53 -13.48
N LYS A 96 -26.98 -37.51 -12.81
CA LYS A 96 -27.71 -36.50 -12.05
C LYS A 96 -27.85 -35.19 -12.82
N ASP A 97 -28.90 -34.45 -12.48
CA ASP A 97 -29.15 -33.14 -13.05
C ASP A 97 -27.96 -32.20 -12.81
N LEU A 98 -27.61 -31.42 -13.84
CA LEU A 98 -26.45 -30.52 -13.77
C LEU A 98 -26.64 -29.41 -12.73
N ALA A 99 -27.86 -28.88 -12.59
CA ALA A 99 -28.15 -27.84 -11.61
C ALA A 99 -27.96 -28.38 -10.19
N GLU A 100 -28.46 -29.60 -9.94
CA GLU A 100 -28.31 -30.28 -8.66
C GLU A 100 -26.84 -30.50 -8.29
N ARG A 101 -26.02 -30.98 -9.24
CA ARG A 101 -24.59 -31.20 -9.04
C ARG A 101 -23.82 -29.92 -8.72
N VAL A 102 -24.12 -28.84 -9.44
CA VAL A 102 -23.48 -27.54 -9.22
C VAL A 102 -23.88 -26.95 -7.86
N GLU A 103 -25.17 -27.01 -7.51
CA GLU A 103 -25.67 -26.53 -6.21
C GLU A 103 -25.08 -27.34 -5.05
N ASN A 104 -24.95 -28.66 -5.19
CA ASN A 104 -24.32 -29.53 -4.20
C ASN A 104 -22.85 -29.15 -3.96
N PHE A 105 -22.09 -28.90 -5.02
CA PHE A 105 -20.70 -28.50 -4.92
C PHE A 105 -20.53 -27.16 -4.20
N LEU A 106 -21.36 -26.16 -4.54
CA LEU A 106 -21.32 -24.83 -3.93
C LEU A 106 -21.74 -24.88 -2.45
N SER A 107 -22.84 -25.55 -2.14
CA SER A 107 -23.34 -25.67 -0.76
C SER A 107 -22.39 -26.45 0.14
N THR A 108 -21.75 -27.52 -0.35
CA THR A 108 -20.74 -28.27 0.42
C THR A 108 -19.49 -27.42 0.64
N SER A 109 -19.10 -26.59 -0.33
CA SER A 109 -18.00 -25.62 -0.16
C SER A 109 -18.29 -24.60 0.93
N ASP A 110 -19.53 -24.11 1.04
CA ASP A 110 -19.97 -23.20 2.11
C ASP A 110 -19.89 -23.87 3.49
N VAL A 111 -20.25 -25.15 3.59
CA VAL A 111 -20.15 -25.92 4.83
C VAL A 111 -18.69 -26.07 5.26
N LEU A 112 -17.80 -26.45 4.33
CA LEU A 112 -16.36 -26.60 4.60
C LEU A 112 -15.70 -25.27 4.96
N LEU A 113 -16.11 -24.16 4.31
CA LEU A 113 -15.63 -22.82 4.65
C LEU A 113 -15.93 -22.48 6.10
N LYS A 114 -17.19 -22.67 6.54
CA LYS A 114 -17.62 -22.42 7.92
C LYS A 114 -16.88 -23.28 8.93
N LYS A 115 -16.53 -24.52 8.57
CA LYS A 115 -15.87 -25.48 9.45
C LYS A 115 -14.37 -25.20 9.61
N TYR A 116 -13.68 -24.83 8.51
CA TYR A 116 -12.21 -24.88 8.46
C TYR A 116 -11.50 -23.56 8.18
N SER A 117 -12.21 -22.49 7.81
CA SER A 117 -11.58 -21.23 7.44
C SER A 117 -12.08 -20.05 8.28
N LYS A 118 -11.15 -19.16 8.66
CA LYS A 118 -11.48 -17.81 9.17
C LYS A 118 -11.70 -16.79 8.04
N GLY A 119 -11.52 -17.22 6.78
CA GLY A 119 -11.73 -16.40 5.59
C GLY A 119 -13.21 -16.18 5.28
N LYS A 120 -13.50 -15.11 4.52
CA LYS A 120 -14.89 -14.73 4.17
C LYS A 120 -15.44 -15.43 2.93
N SER A 121 -14.62 -16.16 2.16
CA SER A 121 -15.03 -16.80 0.90
C SER A 121 -14.23 -18.06 0.60
N HIS A 122 -14.88 -19.06 0.00
CA HIS A 122 -14.25 -20.27 -0.54
C HIS A 122 -13.87 -20.13 -2.02
N PHE A 123 -14.24 -19.01 -2.65
CA PHE A 123 -13.99 -18.69 -4.07
C PHE A 123 -14.57 -19.69 -5.09
N GLN A 124 -15.35 -20.70 -4.67
CA GLN A 124 -16.04 -21.57 -5.62
C GLN A 124 -17.28 -20.85 -6.16
N SER A 125 -17.46 -20.91 -7.46
CA SER A 125 -18.51 -20.21 -8.20
C SER A 125 -18.95 -21.04 -9.40
N THR A 126 -20.00 -20.62 -10.10
CA THR A 126 -20.34 -21.24 -11.40
C THR A 126 -19.19 -21.17 -12.40
N TYR A 127 -18.26 -20.22 -12.27
CA TYR A 127 -17.04 -20.16 -13.08
C TYR A 127 -16.02 -21.26 -12.74
N SER A 128 -15.70 -21.45 -11.46
CA SER A 128 -14.75 -22.52 -11.08
C SER A 128 -15.36 -23.91 -11.30
N VAL A 129 -16.65 -24.08 -10.98
CA VAL A 129 -17.35 -25.37 -11.16
C VAL A 129 -17.46 -25.76 -12.63
N SER A 130 -17.82 -24.81 -13.51
CA SER A 130 -17.83 -25.06 -14.96
C SER A 130 -16.42 -25.34 -15.51
N THR A 131 -15.38 -24.74 -14.93
CA THR A 131 -13.98 -25.07 -15.27
C THR A 131 -13.64 -26.51 -14.90
N TYR A 132 -14.04 -27.01 -13.73
CA TYR A 132 -13.82 -28.42 -13.37
C TYR A 132 -14.57 -29.39 -14.30
N LEU A 133 -15.82 -29.06 -14.65
CA LEU A 133 -16.63 -29.83 -15.59
C LEU A 133 -16.00 -29.89 -16.97
N TRP A 134 -15.53 -28.75 -17.50
CA TRP A 134 -14.81 -28.67 -18.77
C TRP A 134 -13.49 -29.45 -18.74
N LEU A 135 -12.72 -29.39 -17.65
CA LEU A 135 -11.50 -30.18 -17.54
C LEU A 135 -11.78 -31.69 -17.61
N ARG A 136 -12.86 -32.17 -16.97
CA ARG A 136 -13.22 -33.60 -16.93
C ARG A 136 -13.93 -34.10 -18.20
N TYR A 137 -14.81 -33.28 -18.78
CA TYR A 137 -15.58 -33.59 -19.99
C TYR A 137 -15.44 -32.45 -21.01
N PRO A 138 -14.24 -32.27 -21.59
CA PRO A 138 -13.92 -31.14 -22.47
C PRO A 138 -14.73 -31.11 -23.75
N ASP A 139 -15.27 -32.25 -24.19
CA ASP A 139 -16.11 -32.34 -25.39
C ASP A 139 -17.59 -32.03 -25.13
N LYS A 140 -17.98 -31.80 -23.87
CA LYS A 140 -19.38 -31.56 -23.48
C LYS A 140 -19.61 -30.22 -22.79
N TYR A 141 -18.72 -29.82 -21.90
CA TYR A 141 -18.91 -28.62 -21.06
C TYR A 141 -18.03 -27.46 -21.48
N TYR A 142 -18.43 -26.26 -21.08
CA TYR A 142 -17.71 -25.01 -21.33
C TYR A 142 -17.30 -24.33 -20.02
N ILE A 143 -16.34 -23.39 -20.10
CA ILE A 143 -16.07 -22.45 -19.01
C ILE A 143 -17.08 -21.30 -19.07
N TYR A 144 -17.84 -21.12 -18.00
CA TYR A 144 -18.79 -20.01 -17.88
C TYR A 144 -18.21 -18.85 -17.07
N LYS A 145 -17.90 -17.74 -17.75
CA LYS A 145 -17.57 -16.48 -17.09
C LYS A 145 -18.60 -15.42 -17.46
N PHE A 146 -19.22 -14.79 -16.46
CA PHE A 146 -20.38 -13.93 -16.68
C PHE A 146 -20.07 -12.78 -17.63
N SER A 147 -18.97 -12.05 -17.42
CA SER A 147 -18.61 -10.90 -18.26
C SER A 147 -18.45 -11.28 -19.73
N GLU A 148 -17.75 -12.37 -20.02
CA GLU A 148 -17.46 -12.86 -21.36
C GLU A 148 -18.73 -13.41 -22.01
N CYS A 149 -19.53 -14.18 -21.28
CA CYS A 149 -20.82 -14.66 -21.76
C CYS A 149 -21.75 -13.48 -22.11
N ARG A 150 -21.82 -12.46 -21.25
CA ARG A 150 -22.65 -11.27 -21.47
C ARG A 150 -22.16 -10.49 -22.68
N SER A 151 -20.85 -10.28 -22.81
CA SER A 151 -20.27 -9.60 -23.97
C SER A 151 -20.53 -10.37 -25.26
N ALA A 152 -20.39 -11.70 -25.26
CA ALA A 152 -20.70 -12.55 -26.41
C ALA A 152 -22.17 -12.45 -26.80
N ALA A 153 -23.08 -12.60 -25.82
CA ALA A 153 -24.51 -12.47 -26.03
C ALA A 153 -24.89 -11.12 -26.66
N ILE A 154 -24.37 -10.01 -26.13
CA ILE A 154 -24.65 -8.66 -26.66
C ILE A 154 -24.05 -8.48 -28.06
N ALA A 155 -22.79 -8.87 -28.26
CA ALA A 155 -22.09 -8.72 -29.52
C ALA A 155 -22.75 -9.48 -30.68
N LEU A 156 -23.33 -10.63 -30.35
CA LEU A 156 -24.02 -11.52 -31.27
C LEU A 156 -25.53 -11.26 -31.29
N GLU A 157 -26.03 -10.22 -30.60
CA GLU A 157 -27.45 -9.88 -30.51
C GLU A 157 -28.32 -11.09 -30.15
N SER A 158 -27.86 -11.86 -29.16
CA SER A 158 -28.57 -13.04 -28.70
C SER A 158 -29.87 -12.67 -27.98
N ASP A 159 -30.89 -13.52 -28.14
CA ASP A 159 -32.13 -13.46 -27.38
C ASP A 159 -31.93 -13.79 -25.90
N PHE A 160 -30.84 -14.48 -25.55
CA PHE A 160 -30.39 -14.68 -24.19
C PHE A 160 -29.25 -13.72 -23.82
N VAL A 161 -29.50 -12.81 -22.88
CA VAL A 161 -28.45 -12.00 -22.23
C VAL A 161 -28.43 -12.29 -20.74
N PRO A 162 -27.34 -12.86 -20.18
CA PRO A 162 -27.30 -13.21 -18.76
C PRO A 162 -27.42 -11.96 -17.89
N LYS A 163 -28.32 -12.01 -16.90
CA LYS A 163 -28.54 -10.94 -15.93
C LYS A 163 -27.79 -11.21 -14.63
N MET A 164 -27.32 -10.15 -13.98
CA MET A 164 -26.60 -10.28 -12.71
C MET A 164 -27.53 -10.85 -11.62
N SER A 165 -27.08 -11.87 -10.88
CA SER A 165 -27.86 -12.49 -9.82
C SER A 165 -27.67 -11.80 -8.47
N LYS A 166 -28.74 -11.68 -7.68
CA LYS A 166 -28.70 -11.18 -6.30
C LYS A 166 -27.85 -12.06 -5.36
N LYS A 167 -27.66 -13.34 -5.70
CA LYS A 167 -26.92 -14.33 -4.89
C LYS A 167 -25.44 -14.49 -5.30
N GLY A 168 -24.92 -13.66 -6.21
CA GLY A 168 -23.50 -13.71 -6.65
C GLY A 168 -23.20 -14.80 -7.69
N HIS A 169 -23.89 -15.95 -7.64
CA HIS A 169 -23.85 -16.99 -8.67
C HIS A 169 -25.27 -17.31 -9.19
N SER A 170 -25.37 -17.74 -10.44
CA SER A 170 -26.64 -18.09 -11.09
C SER A 170 -26.48 -19.37 -11.89
N ILE A 171 -27.03 -20.46 -11.36
CA ILE A 171 -27.06 -21.76 -12.05
C ILE A 171 -27.93 -21.65 -13.32
N ASP A 172 -29.03 -20.91 -13.27
CA ASP A 172 -29.87 -20.65 -14.44
C ASP A 172 -29.08 -19.95 -15.57
N ASN A 173 -28.26 -18.95 -15.24
CA ASN A 173 -27.42 -18.31 -16.26
C ASN A 173 -26.36 -19.26 -16.81
N LEU A 174 -25.77 -20.11 -15.97
CA LEU A 174 -24.81 -21.13 -16.39
C LEU A 174 -25.46 -22.07 -17.42
N LEU A 175 -26.62 -22.64 -17.09
CA LEU A 175 -27.33 -23.56 -17.99
C LEU A 175 -27.71 -22.90 -19.32
N LYS A 176 -28.29 -21.70 -19.26
CA LYS A 176 -28.66 -20.94 -20.47
C LYS A 176 -27.44 -20.52 -21.29
N SER A 177 -26.30 -20.25 -20.64
CA SER A 177 -25.05 -19.95 -21.35
C SER A 177 -24.52 -21.13 -22.15
N PHE A 178 -24.72 -22.36 -21.67
CA PHE A 178 -24.32 -23.55 -22.42
C PHE A 178 -25.12 -23.71 -23.71
N ASN A 179 -26.43 -23.38 -23.70
CA ASN A 179 -27.23 -23.36 -24.93
C ASN A 179 -26.71 -22.33 -25.94
N LEU A 180 -26.34 -21.12 -25.48
CA LEU A 180 -25.72 -20.11 -26.33
C LEU A 180 -24.37 -20.61 -26.90
N TYR A 181 -23.55 -21.24 -26.06
CA TYR A 181 -22.27 -21.78 -26.49
C TYR A 181 -22.41 -22.96 -27.46
N ASP A 182 -23.41 -23.82 -27.30
CA ASP A 182 -23.70 -24.89 -28.26
C ASP A 182 -24.10 -24.36 -29.63
N GLU A 183 -24.88 -23.28 -29.69
CA GLU A 183 -25.20 -22.61 -30.94
C GLU A 183 -23.95 -22.01 -31.60
N ILE A 184 -23.15 -21.26 -30.83
CA ILE A 184 -21.87 -20.69 -31.32
C ILE A 184 -20.94 -21.80 -31.82
N CYS A 185 -20.81 -22.89 -31.07
CA CYS A 185 -19.99 -24.05 -31.41
C CYS A 185 -20.43 -24.68 -32.73
N SER A 186 -21.75 -24.85 -32.91
CA SER A 186 -22.34 -25.38 -34.14
C SER A 186 -22.03 -24.49 -35.35
N GLU A 187 -22.10 -23.16 -35.20
CA GLU A 187 -21.75 -22.23 -36.26
C GLU A 187 -20.24 -22.20 -36.55
N LEU A 188 -19.38 -22.27 -35.52
CA LEU A 188 -17.93 -22.37 -35.70
C LEU A 188 -17.53 -23.67 -36.44
N ALA A 189 -18.19 -24.79 -36.14
CA ALA A 189 -17.93 -26.08 -36.76
C ALA A 189 -18.18 -26.09 -38.28
N LYS A 190 -19.02 -25.18 -38.80
CA LYS A 190 -19.29 -25.05 -40.25
C LYS A 190 -18.12 -24.39 -40.99
N ASP A 191 -17.27 -23.62 -40.31
CA ASP A 191 -16.13 -22.94 -40.92
C ASP A 191 -14.90 -23.85 -40.97
N LYS A 192 -14.73 -24.55 -42.10
CA LYS A 192 -13.62 -25.49 -42.32
C LYS A 192 -12.24 -24.83 -42.25
N GLU A 193 -12.14 -23.55 -42.60
CA GLU A 193 -10.88 -22.80 -42.56
C GLU A 193 -10.42 -22.59 -41.12
N LEU A 194 -11.30 -22.15 -40.22
CA LEU A 194 -11.00 -22.01 -38.80
C LEU A 194 -10.59 -23.35 -38.19
N VAL A 195 -11.31 -24.42 -38.51
CA VAL A 195 -10.98 -25.77 -38.01
C VAL A 195 -9.58 -26.18 -38.50
N GLN A 196 -9.25 -25.94 -39.77
CA GLN A 196 -7.91 -26.24 -40.29
C GLN A 196 -6.82 -25.41 -39.62
N ILE A 197 -7.08 -24.11 -39.37
CA ILE A 197 -6.16 -23.24 -38.62
C ILE A 197 -5.90 -23.81 -37.23
N LEU A 198 -6.94 -24.17 -36.47
CA LEU A 198 -6.79 -24.80 -35.15
C LEU A 198 -5.94 -26.09 -35.24
N ARG A 199 -6.28 -26.99 -36.17
CA ARG A 199 -5.57 -28.26 -36.35
C ARG A 199 -4.08 -28.06 -36.68
N SER A 200 -3.73 -26.98 -37.39
CA SER A 200 -2.34 -26.69 -37.75
C SER A 200 -1.46 -26.21 -36.59
N VAL A 201 -2.06 -25.67 -35.52
CA VAL A 201 -1.32 -25.13 -34.37
C VAL A 201 -1.32 -26.05 -33.15
N LEU A 202 -2.21 -27.04 -33.12
CA LEU A 202 -2.24 -28.05 -32.06
C LEU A 202 -0.97 -28.92 -32.11
N THR A 203 -0.48 -29.28 -30.93
CA THR A 203 0.68 -30.18 -30.74
C THR A 203 0.30 -31.31 -29.79
N ASP A 204 1.19 -32.29 -29.61
CA ASP A 204 0.95 -33.44 -28.72
C ASP A 204 0.70 -33.06 -27.25
N SER A 205 1.12 -31.86 -26.83
CA SER A 205 0.83 -31.33 -25.49
C SER A 205 -0.55 -30.70 -25.35
N CYS A 206 -1.33 -30.63 -26.43
CA CYS A 206 -2.66 -30.01 -26.46
C CYS A 206 -3.77 -31.06 -26.51
N TYR A 207 -4.91 -30.77 -25.89
CA TYR A 207 -6.12 -31.56 -26.12
C TYR A 207 -6.59 -31.36 -27.57
N PRO A 208 -7.02 -32.42 -28.28
CA PRO A 208 -7.42 -32.28 -29.68
C PRO A 208 -8.64 -31.38 -29.89
N ASP A 209 -9.53 -31.23 -28.90
CA ASP A 209 -10.74 -30.39 -29.00
C ASP A 209 -11.58 -30.77 -30.24
N ILE A 210 -12.01 -32.04 -30.29
CA ILE A 210 -12.73 -32.59 -31.45
C ILE A 210 -14.08 -31.90 -31.62
N GLU A 211 -14.80 -31.71 -30.50
CA GLU A 211 -16.10 -31.04 -30.45
C GLU A 211 -16.00 -29.51 -30.39
N LEU A 212 -14.80 -28.92 -30.55
CA LEU A 212 -14.54 -27.47 -30.61
C LEU A 212 -15.04 -26.67 -29.39
N LYS A 213 -15.23 -27.30 -28.24
CA LYS A 213 -15.74 -26.63 -27.04
C LYS A 213 -14.71 -25.64 -26.49
N THR A 214 -13.42 -26.00 -26.51
CA THR A 214 -12.34 -25.12 -26.05
C THR A 214 -12.16 -23.93 -27.00
N LEU A 215 -12.24 -24.17 -28.32
CA LEU A 215 -12.26 -23.12 -29.32
C LEU A 215 -13.46 -22.18 -29.15
N THR A 216 -14.63 -22.71 -28.81
CA THR A 216 -15.84 -21.91 -28.54
C THR A 216 -15.66 -21.02 -27.31
N ILE A 217 -15.09 -21.56 -26.22
CA ILE A 217 -14.72 -20.76 -25.04
C ILE A 217 -13.77 -19.64 -25.48
N ASP A 218 -12.74 -19.98 -26.24
CA ASP A 218 -11.75 -19.01 -26.70
C ASP A 218 -12.36 -17.89 -27.55
N PHE A 219 -13.23 -18.24 -28.50
CA PHE A 219 -13.98 -17.29 -29.31
C PHE A 219 -14.83 -16.33 -28.45
N CYS A 220 -15.52 -16.85 -27.44
CA CYS A 220 -16.28 -16.03 -26.49
C CYS A 220 -15.38 -15.10 -25.65
N PHE A 221 -14.21 -15.57 -25.24
CA PHE A 221 -13.21 -14.72 -24.55
C PHE A 221 -12.63 -13.66 -25.49
N TYR A 222 -12.40 -14.00 -26.76
CA TYR A 222 -11.96 -13.06 -27.79
C TYR A 222 -12.99 -11.97 -28.03
N ILE A 223 -14.27 -12.34 -28.16
CA ILE A 223 -15.38 -11.37 -28.20
C ILE A 223 -15.37 -10.52 -26.95
N GLY A 224 -15.27 -11.13 -25.76
CA GLY A 224 -15.18 -10.42 -24.49
C GLY A 224 -14.06 -9.38 -24.47
N ARG A 225 -12.90 -9.66 -25.05
CA ARG A 225 -11.76 -8.72 -25.12
C ARG A 225 -11.90 -7.66 -26.20
N LEU A 226 -12.44 -8.02 -27.37
CA LEU A 226 -12.74 -7.08 -28.44
C LEU A 226 -13.86 -6.12 -28.05
N TYR A 227 -14.90 -6.63 -27.43
CA TYR A 227 -16.05 -5.85 -26.97
C TYR A 227 -15.77 -5.21 -25.62
N ALA A 228 -14.93 -5.71 -24.72
CA ALA A 228 -14.39 -4.84 -23.65
C ALA A 228 -13.64 -3.60 -24.21
N LYS A 229 -13.15 -3.67 -25.47
CA LYS A 229 -12.57 -2.54 -26.22
C LYS A 229 -13.55 -1.80 -27.16
N LYS A 230 -14.64 -2.42 -27.64
CA LYS A 230 -15.67 -1.85 -28.55
C LYS A 230 -17.01 -1.49 -27.88
N SER A 231 -17.37 -2.18 -26.80
CA SER A 231 -18.43 -1.87 -25.82
C SER A 231 -17.96 -0.83 -24.78
N VAL A 232 -16.83 -0.17 -25.04
CA VAL A 232 -16.69 1.26 -24.79
C VAL A 232 -17.56 2.01 -25.82
N LYS A 233 -18.88 1.77 -25.76
CA LYS A 233 -19.85 2.85 -25.82
C LYS A 233 -20.10 3.15 -24.34
N GLU A 234 -19.27 3.91 -23.63
CA GLU A 234 -19.24 5.38 -23.75
C GLU A 234 -20.64 5.90 -24.15
N ASN A 235 -21.68 5.57 -23.35
CA ASN A 235 -22.81 6.47 -23.04
C ASN A 235 -23.96 5.90 -22.17
N GLU A 236 -24.01 4.61 -21.83
CA GLU A 236 -25.11 4.10 -20.99
C GLU A 236 -24.85 4.26 -19.49
N TRP A 237 -25.86 4.78 -18.78
CA TRP A 237 -25.85 4.99 -17.34
C TRP A 237 -26.07 3.67 -16.59
N PHE A 238 -25.12 3.27 -15.75
CA PHE A 238 -25.21 2.10 -14.89
C PHE A 238 -25.54 2.51 -13.43
N PRO A 239 -26.35 1.75 -12.68
CA PRO A 239 -27.13 0.60 -13.11
C PRO A 239 -28.45 1.02 -13.79
N ILE A 240 -28.80 0.33 -14.88
CA ILE A 240 -30.04 0.63 -15.66
C ILE A 240 -31.29 0.16 -14.92
N GLU A 241 -31.28 -1.04 -14.32
CA GLU A 241 -32.48 -1.70 -13.75
C GLU A 241 -32.55 -1.63 -12.21
N TYR A 242 -31.64 -0.92 -11.53
CA TYR A 242 -31.62 -0.85 -10.07
C TYR A 242 -32.28 0.43 -9.54
N ASN A 243 -33.19 0.24 -8.59
CA ASN A 243 -33.83 1.30 -7.83
C ASN A 243 -33.64 1.04 -6.32
N PRO A 244 -33.14 2.00 -5.52
CA PRO A 244 -33.04 1.86 -4.07
C PRO A 244 -34.40 1.87 -3.35
N ASN A 245 -35.50 2.22 -4.02
CA ASN A 245 -36.85 2.36 -3.46
C ASN A 245 -36.90 3.33 -2.26
N ILE A 246 -36.13 4.42 -2.34
CA ILE A 246 -36.13 5.50 -1.33
C ILE A 246 -36.80 6.72 -1.96
N SER A 247 -37.92 7.16 -1.39
CA SER A 247 -38.65 8.34 -1.87
C SER A 247 -37.94 9.64 -1.52
N THR A 248 -38.34 10.75 -2.16
CA THR A 248 -37.82 12.10 -1.87
C THR A 248 -38.01 12.47 -0.40
N GLU A 249 -39.18 12.15 0.17
CA GLU A 249 -39.53 12.42 1.57
C GLU A 249 -38.61 11.62 2.51
N LYS A 250 -38.35 10.35 2.17
CA LYS A 250 -37.42 9.53 2.95
C LYS A 250 -35.99 10.04 2.86
N TRP A 251 -35.56 10.56 1.71
CA TRP A 251 -34.25 11.21 1.58
C TRP A 251 -34.15 12.48 2.44
N LEU A 252 -35.21 13.28 2.56
CA LEU A 252 -35.25 14.43 3.44
C LEU A 252 -35.08 14.05 4.92
N GLU A 253 -35.75 12.98 5.37
CA GLU A 253 -35.54 12.43 6.72
C GLU A 253 -34.08 12.00 6.94
N LEU A 254 -33.47 11.33 5.95
CA LEU A 254 -32.09 10.87 6.04
C LEU A 254 -31.08 12.03 6.04
N LEU A 255 -31.32 13.07 5.25
CA LEU A 255 -30.48 14.29 5.22
C LEU A 255 -30.45 14.98 6.59
N ALA A 256 -31.54 14.91 7.36
CA ALA A 256 -31.60 15.43 8.73
C ALA A 256 -30.93 14.53 9.79
N ASP A 257 -30.70 13.25 9.50
CA ASP A 257 -30.08 12.31 10.43
C ASP A 257 -28.55 12.39 10.38
N LYS A 258 -27.95 12.99 11.42
CA LYS A 258 -26.50 13.15 11.58
C LYS A 258 -25.72 11.83 11.65
N ASN A 259 -26.38 10.72 12.00
CA ASN A 259 -25.77 9.39 11.99
C ASN A 259 -25.66 8.82 10.58
N VAL A 260 -26.48 9.30 9.64
CA VAL A 260 -26.44 8.93 8.22
C VAL A 260 -25.63 9.95 7.43
N PHE A 261 -25.99 11.23 7.49
CA PHE A 261 -25.32 12.33 6.82
C PHE A 261 -24.49 13.16 7.81
N ASN A 262 -23.19 12.89 7.86
CA ASN A 262 -22.24 13.77 8.55
C ASN A 262 -21.80 14.95 7.65
N GLU A 263 -21.08 15.92 8.22
CA GLU A 263 -20.64 17.13 7.50
C GLU A 263 -19.91 16.83 6.18
N ASN A 264 -19.01 15.84 6.18
CA ASN A 264 -18.31 15.41 4.96
C ASN A 264 -19.26 14.87 3.89
N SER A 265 -20.27 14.11 4.29
CA SER A 265 -21.26 13.55 3.37
C SER A 265 -22.17 14.63 2.78
N LEU A 266 -22.57 15.60 3.61
CA LEU A 266 -23.32 16.78 3.17
C LEU A 266 -22.49 17.65 2.21
N ALA A 267 -21.19 17.83 2.48
CA ALA A 267 -20.27 18.54 1.60
C ALA A 267 -20.15 17.86 0.23
N ILE A 268 -20.02 16.52 0.17
CA ILE A 268 -20.00 15.77 -1.09
C ILE A 268 -21.31 15.99 -1.86
N MET A 269 -22.47 15.86 -1.21
CA MET A 269 -23.77 16.07 -1.88
C MET A 269 -23.94 17.51 -2.37
N LYS A 270 -23.60 18.50 -1.54
CA LYS A 270 -23.67 19.92 -1.90
C LYS A 270 -22.83 20.20 -3.15
N ARG A 271 -21.60 19.69 -3.19
CA ARG A 271 -20.65 19.92 -4.28
C ARG A 271 -21.04 19.22 -5.57
N ILE A 272 -21.51 17.97 -5.52
CA ILE A 272 -21.99 17.31 -6.75
C ILE A 272 -23.27 17.96 -7.27
N LYS A 273 -24.16 18.43 -6.39
CA LYS A 273 -25.36 19.17 -6.78
C LYS A 273 -25.00 20.52 -7.41
N ASP A 274 -24.09 21.28 -6.81
CA ASP A 274 -23.58 22.54 -7.35
C ASP A 274 -22.84 22.39 -8.68
N TYR A 275 -22.22 21.22 -8.93
CA TYR A 275 -21.60 20.92 -10.22
C TYR A 275 -22.63 20.69 -11.35
N GLY A 276 -23.92 20.61 -11.02
CA GLY A 276 -25.00 20.28 -11.95
C GLY A 276 -25.59 18.88 -11.74
N GLY A 277 -25.25 18.22 -10.64
CA GLY A 277 -25.73 16.88 -10.29
C GLY A 277 -25.03 15.73 -11.01
N GLU A 278 -24.05 16.03 -11.88
CA GLU A 278 -23.28 15.06 -12.66
C GLU A 278 -21.80 15.48 -12.72
N ALA A 279 -20.87 14.66 -12.23
CA ALA A 279 -19.44 14.96 -12.22
C ALA A 279 -18.56 13.71 -12.04
N THR A 280 -17.30 13.76 -12.46
CA THR A 280 -16.28 12.82 -11.98
C THR A 280 -15.73 13.25 -10.60
N CYS A 281 -15.19 12.31 -9.82
CA CYS A 281 -14.51 12.66 -8.56
C CYS A 281 -13.30 13.58 -8.77
N LYS A 282 -12.66 13.54 -9.95
CA LYS A 282 -11.56 14.46 -10.28
C LYS A 282 -12.07 15.86 -10.56
N GLN A 283 -13.18 16.00 -11.29
CA GLN A 283 -13.81 17.29 -11.53
C GLN A 283 -14.28 17.96 -10.24
N LEU A 284 -14.87 17.19 -9.31
CA LEU A 284 -15.26 17.71 -8.00
C LEU A 284 -14.04 18.13 -7.16
N ALA A 285 -12.98 17.33 -7.17
CA ALA A 285 -11.72 17.67 -6.52
C ALA A 285 -11.08 18.94 -7.11
N ALA A 286 -11.06 19.06 -8.44
CA ALA A 286 -10.50 20.21 -9.12
C ALA A 286 -11.30 21.50 -8.85
N LYS A 287 -12.64 21.43 -8.82
CA LYS A 287 -13.48 22.62 -8.63
C LYS A 287 -13.63 23.02 -7.15
N TYR A 288 -13.83 22.05 -6.25
CA TYR A 288 -14.20 22.32 -4.85
C TYR A 288 -13.09 21.97 -3.84
N GLY A 289 -11.96 21.43 -4.30
CA GLY A 289 -10.87 20.90 -3.48
C GLY A 289 -11.21 19.54 -2.86
N GLU A 290 -10.47 19.11 -1.84
CA GLU A 290 -10.38 17.71 -1.38
C GLU A 290 -9.80 16.76 -2.44
N THR A 291 -9.47 15.53 -2.03
CA THR A 291 -8.95 14.51 -2.97
C THR A 291 -10.09 13.85 -3.76
N ALA A 292 -9.81 13.33 -4.97
CA ALA A 292 -10.79 12.50 -5.68
C ALA A 292 -11.25 11.28 -4.83
N ASN A 293 -10.40 10.80 -3.92
CA ASN A 293 -10.75 9.72 -3.00
C ASN A 293 -11.72 10.14 -1.89
N PHE A 294 -11.70 11.40 -1.45
CA PHE A 294 -12.70 11.95 -0.53
C PHE A 294 -14.11 11.78 -1.10
N TYR A 295 -14.29 12.17 -2.37
CA TYR A 295 -15.57 11.99 -3.06
C TYR A 295 -15.91 10.50 -3.24
N ASN A 296 -14.99 9.67 -3.75
CA ASN A 296 -15.28 8.26 -4.04
C ASN A 296 -15.55 7.42 -2.78
N SER A 297 -14.60 7.41 -1.84
CA SER A 297 -14.70 6.64 -0.60
C SER A 297 -15.79 7.20 0.32
N GLY A 298 -15.92 8.53 0.39
CA GLY A 298 -16.96 9.20 1.18
C GLY A 298 -18.37 8.86 0.69
N SER A 299 -18.60 8.90 -0.62
CA SER A 299 -19.86 8.47 -1.25
C SER A 299 -20.18 7.00 -0.97
N SER A 300 -19.19 6.11 -1.05
CA SER A 300 -19.39 4.68 -0.75
C SER A 300 -19.73 4.43 0.72
N ALA A 301 -19.07 5.14 1.64
CA ALA A 301 -19.35 5.04 3.07
C ALA A 301 -20.72 5.64 3.44
N LEU A 302 -21.14 6.73 2.80
CA LEU A 302 -22.49 7.28 2.95
C LEU A 302 -23.54 6.27 2.49
N ALA A 303 -23.37 5.69 1.31
CA ALA A 303 -24.30 4.71 0.77
C ALA A 303 -24.45 3.48 1.68
N GLN A 304 -23.38 3.03 2.35
CA GLN A 304 -23.43 1.98 3.37
C GLN A 304 -24.34 2.34 4.55
N ARG A 305 -24.23 3.58 5.07
CA ARG A 305 -25.07 4.03 6.19
C ARG A 305 -26.53 4.15 5.77
N VAL A 306 -26.80 4.65 4.57
CA VAL A 306 -28.16 4.69 4.00
C VAL A 306 -28.74 3.28 3.90
N ALA A 307 -28.01 2.31 3.33
CA ALA A 307 -28.49 0.93 3.23
C ALA A 307 -28.78 0.31 4.60
N LYS A 308 -27.94 0.58 5.61
CA LYS A 308 -28.13 0.08 6.96
C LYS A 308 -29.43 0.59 7.59
N VAL A 309 -29.78 1.86 7.39
CA VAL A 309 -30.98 2.48 7.98
C VAL A 309 -32.25 2.15 7.21
N THR A 310 -32.17 2.07 5.88
CA THR A 310 -33.35 1.89 5.01
C THR A 310 -33.66 0.43 4.68
N GLY A 311 -32.68 -0.46 4.79
CA GLY A 311 -32.81 -1.84 4.30
C GLY A 311 -32.97 -1.92 2.78
N CYS A 312 -32.59 -0.86 2.04
CA CYS A 312 -32.75 -0.82 0.59
C CYS A 312 -31.99 -1.96 -0.10
N PRO A 313 -32.47 -2.43 -1.27
CA PRO A 313 -31.77 -3.46 -2.03
C PRO A 313 -30.34 -3.00 -2.34
N VAL A 314 -29.37 -3.92 -2.29
CA VAL A 314 -27.96 -3.63 -2.57
C VAL A 314 -27.45 -4.44 -3.75
N ILE A 315 -26.59 -3.85 -4.57
CA ILE A 315 -25.95 -4.56 -5.69
C ILE A 315 -24.73 -5.30 -5.14
N LYS A 316 -24.59 -6.59 -5.48
CA LYS A 316 -23.37 -7.37 -5.22
C LYS A 316 -22.68 -7.68 -6.55
N ASP A 317 -21.36 -7.73 -6.54
CA ASP A 317 -20.57 -8.25 -7.65
C ASP A 317 -20.54 -9.79 -7.65
N GLU A 318 -19.95 -10.37 -8.69
CA GLU A 318 -19.82 -11.82 -8.88
C GLU A 318 -19.00 -12.51 -7.77
N ALA A 319 -18.14 -11.75 -7.07
CA ALA A 319 -17.38 -12.23 -5.91
C ALA A 319 -18.15 -12.06 -4.59
N GLY A 320 -19.40 -11.61 -4.65
CA GLY A 320 -20.25 -11.37 -3.48
C GLY A 320 -19.98 -10.06 -2.76
N ASN A 321 -19.09 -9.19 -3.26
CA ASN A 321 -18.81 -7.90 -2.64
C ASN A 321 -19.91 -6.89 -2.99
N THR A 322 -20.38 -6.15 -1.99
CA THR A 322 -21.42 -5.15 -2.19
C THR A 322 -20.86 -3.89 -2.85
N ARG A 323 -21.50 -3.44 -3.94
CA ARG A 323 -21.33 -2.12 -4.54
C ARG A 323 -22.35 -1.17 -3.91
N TRP A 324 -21.86 -0.28 -3.07
CA TRP A 324 -22.70 0.61 -2.26
C TRP A 324 -23.16 1.85 -3.00
N TRP A 325 -22.24 2.48 -3.71
CA TRP A 325 -22.46 3.74 -4.41
C TRP A 325 -23.70 3.82 -5.33
N PRO A 326 -24.21 2.71 -5.94
CA PRO A 326 -25.41 2.78 -6.77
C PRO A 326 -26.66 3.23 -6.01
N ILE A 327 -26.68 3.16 -4.68
CA ILE A 327 -27.78 3.69 -3.86
C ILE A 327 -27.95 5.21 -4.07
N LEU A 328 -26.85 5.93 -4.26
CA LEU A 328 -26.83 7.39 -4.38
C LEU A 328 -26.80 7.88 -5.83
N TYR A 329 -26.19 7.08 -6.73
CA TYR A 329 -25.88 7.52 -8.08
C TYR A 329 -26.27 6.50 -9.16
N ILE A 330 -26.40 7.01 -10.37
CA ILE A 330 -26.09 6.30 -11.62
C ILE A 330 -24.75 6.81 -12.14
N GLY A 331 -24.02 6.02 -12.93
CA GLY A 331 -22.69 6.39 -13.40
C GLY A 331 -22.29 5.71 -14.69
N LYS A 332 -21.37 6.32 -15.42
CA LYS A 332 -20.79 5.82 -16.67
C LYS A 332 -19.30 6.10 -16.71
N TYR A 333 -18.56 5.37 -17.53
CA TYR A 333 -17.16 5.74 -17.78
C TYR A 333 -17.09 7.10 -18.46
N ALA A 334 -16.12 7.92 -18.03
CA ALA A 334 -15.92 9.25 -18.57
C ALA A 334 -15.35 9.17 -19.99
N ASP A 335 -15.84 10.00 -20.90
CA ASP A 335 -15.29 10.13 -22.25
C ASP A 335 -13.84 10.62 -22.18
N LYS A 336 -13.03 10.36 -23.21
CA LYS A 336 -11.58 10.72 -23.24
C LYS A 336 -11.28 12.19 -22.97
N ASN A 337 -12.25 13.09 -23.18
CA ASN A 337 -12.11 14.54 -23.00
C ASN A 337 -12.53 15.01 -21.60
N ILE A 338 -13.10 14.13 -20.77
CA ILE A 338 -13.55 14.45 -19.42
C ILE A 338 -12.46 14.00 -18.43
N GLU A 339 -12.02 14.92 -17.58
CA GLU A 339 -11.03 14.61 -16.57
C GLU A 339 -11.60 13.62 -15.53
N GLY A 340 -11.05 12.41 -15.46
CA GLY A 340 -11.52 11.35 -14.57
C GLY A 340 -11.81 10.06 -15.34
N SER A 341 -11.97 8.94 -14.63
CA SER A 341 -12.28 7.65 -15.26
C SER A 341 -13.77 7.32 -15.23
N PHE A 342 -14.55 7.95 -14.35
CA PHE A 342 -15.96 7.61 -14.13
C PHE A 342 -16.77 8.84 -13.73
N VAL A 343 -17.87 9.08 -14.44
CA VAL A 343 -18.85 10.14 -14.21
C VAL A 343 -19.97 9.61 -13.33
N TRP A 344 -20.29 10.35 -12.28
CA TRP A 344 -21.34 10.07 -11.31
C TRP A 344 -22.48 11.05 -11.52
N LYS A 345 -23.72 10.58 -11.51
CA LYS A 345 -24.92 11.41 -11.58
C LYS A 345 -25.87 11.07 -10.45
N LEU A 346 -26.32 12.08 -9.72
CA LEU A 346 -27.29 11.94 -8.64
C LEU A 346 -28.57 11.29 -9.15
N ARG A 347 -29.14 10.39 -8.34
CA ARG A 347 -30.51 9.89 -8.57
C ARG A 347 -31.51 11.03 -8.41
N GLU A 348 -32.60 10.98 -9.17
CA GLU A 348 -33.57 12.08 -9.21
C GLU A 348 -34.21 12.35 -7.85
N GLU A 349 -34.57 11.32 -7.10
CA GLU A 349 -35.23 11.42 -5.79
C GLU A 349 -34.31 12.10 -4.77
N LEU A 350 -33.03 11.72 -4.76
CA LEU A 350 -32.01 12.37 -3.91
C LEU A 350 -31.73 13.80 -4.38
N SER A 351 -31.66 14.02 -5.70
CA SER A 351 -31.46 15.36 -6.27
C SER A 351 -32.58 16.32 -5.87
N ARG A 352 -33.85 15.89 -5.91
CA ARG A 352 -35.02 16.68 -5.48
C ARG A 352 -35.05 16.90 -3.96
N ALA A 353 -34.57 15.94 -3.17
CA ALA A 353 -34.45 16.12 -1.72
C ALA A 353 -33.37 17.16 -1.38
N LEU A 354 -32.26 17.18 -2.11
CA LEU A 354 -31.20 18.18 -1.96
C LEU A 354 -31.64 19.60 -2.36
N ASP A 355 -32.62 19.74 -3.27
CA ASP A 355 -33.22 21.05 -3.59
C ASP A 355 -34.07 21.61 -2.44
N GLN A 356 -34.59 20.73 -1.57
CA GLN A 356 -35.50 21.08 -0.47
C GLN A 356 -34.79 21.20 0.89
N TYR A 357 -33.54 20.72 1.00
CA TYR A 357 -32.80 20.69 2.26
C TYR A 357 -31.78 21.83 2.33
N ASP A 358 -31.80 22.60 3.43
CA ASP A 358 -30.89 23.75 3.59
C ASP A 358 -29.46 23.30 3.90
N LEU A 359 -28.58 23.47 2.91
CA LEU A 359 -27.14 23.22 3.01
C LEU A 359 -26.32 24.52 3.08
N SER A 360 -26.94 25.67 3.34
CA SER A 360 -26.26 26.98 3.41
C SER A 360 -25.06 26.98 4.36
N HIS A 361 -25.21 26.31 5.51
CA HIS A 361 -24.18 26.17 6.55
C HIS A 361 -22.97 25.31 6.15
N ILE A 362 -23.06 24.50 5.08
CA ILE A 362 -21.97 23.63 4.62
C ILE A 362 -21.07 24.39 3.63
N PRO A 363 -19.74 24.50 3.84
CA PRO A 363 -18.87 25.20 2.91
C PRO A 363 -18.82 24.57 1.51
N LEU A 364 -19.04 25.37 0.46
CA LEU A 364 -19.04 24.88 -0.92
C LEU A 364 -17.64 24.49 -1.38
N TYR A 365 -16.66 25.36 -1.13
CA TYR A 365 -15.25 25.08 -1.37
C TYR A 365 -14.62 24.59 -0.07
N SER A 366 -13.77 23.56 -0.16
CA SER A 366 -12.80 23.34 0.91
C SER A 366 -11.90 24.57 1.03
N SER A 367 -11.39 24.86 2.22
CA SER A 367 -10.53 26.01 2.56
C SER A 367 -9.19 26.06 1.79
N SER A 368 -9.08 25.25 0.73
CA SER A 368 -7.88 24.88 -0.02
C SER A 368 -7.67 25.69 -1.30
N ASN A 369 -8.68 26.46 -1.77
CA ASN A 369 -8.63 27.16 -3.06
C ASN A 369 -8.10 28.60 -2.98
N SER A 370 -6.80 28.71 -2.74
CA SER A 370 -5.97 29.78 -3.32
C SER A 370 -4.77 29.10 -4.00
N ASN A 371 -4.43 29.54 -5.22
CA ASN A 371 -3.34 29.03 -6.05
C ASN A 371 -1.96 29.21 -5.39
N ASN A 372 -1.70 28.39 -4.36
CA ASN A 372 -0.41 28.04 -3.79
C ASN A 372 -0.62 26.94 -2.74
N HIS A 373 -1.29 25.84 -3.12
CA HIS A 373 -1.45 24.71 -2.20
C HIS A 373 -0.11 23.98 -2.05
N LYS A 374 0.70 24.46 -1.09
CA LYS A 374 1.85 23.74 -0.54
C LYS A 374 1.29 22.41 -0.02
N ILE A 375 1.63 21.29 -0.66
CA ILE A 375 1.21 19.95 -0.21
C ILE A 375 1.49 19.88 1.28
N THR A 376 0.52 19.48 2.10
CA THR A 376 0.81 19.37 3.53
C THR A 376 1.88 18.32 3.71
N TYR A 377 2.79 18.58 4.64
CA TYR A 377 3.88 17.68 4.96
C TYR A 377 3.44 16.20 5.07
N LYS A 378 2.29 15.94 5.73
CA LYS A 378 1.72 14.60 5.89
C LYS A 378 1.23 13.97 4.59
N GLU A 379 0.63 14.74 3.69
CA GLU A 379 0.20 14.25 2.38
C GLU A 379 1.39 13.86 1.51
N TYR A 380 2.49 14.63 1.61
CA TYR A 380 3.72 14.33 0.89
C TYR A 380 4.36 13.03 1.37
N ILE A 381 4.47 12.84 2.69
CA ILE A 381 4.97 11.59 3.30
C ILE A 381 4.08 10.40 2.93
N ASN A 382 2.75 10.55 2.98
CA ASN A 382 1.80 9.49 2.59
C ASN A 382 1.92 9.14 1.10
N PHE A 383 2.17 10.11 0.23
CA PHE A 383 2.42 9.86 -1.18
C PHE A 383 3.69 9.03 -1.40
N PHE A 384 4.78 9.34 -0.68
CA PHE A 384 5.99 8.51 -0.67
C PHE A 384 5.69 7.09 -0.17
N ASP A 385 4.94 6.98 0.94
CA ASP A 385 4.57 5.68 1.52
C ASP A 385 3.80 4.79 0.54
N GLN A 386 2.84 5.37 -0.19
CA GLN A 386 2.03 4.65 -1.17
C GLN A 386 2.84 4.17 -2.39
N LYS A 387 3.86 4.93 -2.82
CA LYS A 387 4.77 4.52 -3.89
C LYS A 387 5.58 3.28 -3.52
N PHE A 388 5.73 2.99 -2.23
CA PHE A 388 6.45 1.82 -1.72
C PHE A 388 5.56 0.56 -1.50
N ASN A 389 4.26 0.59 -1.84
CA ASN A 389 3.33 -0.51 -1.55
C ASN A 389 3.25 -1.64 -2.62
N SER A 390 3.89 -1.52 -3.80
CA SER A 390 3.70 -2.49 -4.92
C SER A 390 5.01 -3.06 -5.51
N LYS A 391 5.12 -4.41 -5.56
CA LYS A 391 6.15 -5.22 -6.27
C LYS A 391 7.59 -4.70 -6.23
N GLN A 392 8.23 -4.72 -5.05
CA GLN A 392 9.49 -3.96 -4.85
C GLN A 392 10.75 -4.82 -4.80
N TYR A 393 11.81 -4.23 -5.33
CA TYR A 393 13.20 -4.46 -4.97
C TYR A 393 13.64 -3.33 -4.04
N SER A 394 14.75 -3.49 -3.31
CA SER A 394 15.21 -2.51 -2.34
C SER A 394 15.62 -1.16 -2.96
N TYR A 395 15.98 -1.16 -4.25
CA TYR A 395 16.59 -0.02 -4.94
C TYR A 395 15.77 1.28 -4.87
N MET A 396 14.44 1.24 -4.75
CA MET A 396 13.64 2.47 -4.68
C MET A 396 13.87 3.21 -3.36
N MET A 397 13.84 2.46 -2.25
CA MET A 397 14.10 3.00 -0.92
C MET A 397 15.57 3.41 -0.78
N VAL A 398 16.49 2.61 -1.32
CA VAL A 398 17.94 2.93 -1.31
C VAL A 398 18.24 4.19 -2.12
N THR A 399 17.56 4.40 -3.27
CA THR A 399 17.69 5.64 -4.05
C THR A 399 17.28 6.87 -3.25
N LEU A 400 16.14 6.79 -2.54
CA LEU A 400 15.69 7.88 -1.69
C LEU A 400 16.68 8.16 -0.56
N LEU A 401 17.18 7.13 0.13
CA LEU A 401 18.17 7.30 1.20
C LEU A 401 19.48 7.92 0.68
N ALA A 402 20.02 7.38 -0.42
CA ALA A 402 21.23 7.91 -1.05
C ALA A 402 21.05 9.37 -1.49
N PHE A 403 19.88 9.73 -2.01
CA PHE A 403 19.56 11.12 -2.34
C PHE A 403 19.51 12.00 -1.09
N LEU A 404 18.82 11.56 -0.03
CA LEU A 404 18.72 12.30 1.24
C LEU A 404 20.05 12.47 1.97
N ASP A 405 20.99 11.54 1.80
CA ASP A 405 22.35 11.61 2.34
C ASP A 405 23.21 12.66 1.63
N ASN A 406 22.90 12.99 0.37
CA ASN A 406 23.71 13.87 -0.47
C ASN A 406 23.02 15.19 -0.84
N VAL A 407 21.78 15.40 -0.40
CA VAL A 407 21.04 16.63 -0.70
C VAL A 407 21.51 17.79 0.17
N ASN A 408 22.05 18.82 -0.48
CA ASN A 408 22.55 20.02 0.17
C ASN A 408 21.43 20.94 0.68
N ASN A 409 21.80 22.08 1.24
CA ASN A 409 20.87 23.06 1.80
C ASN A 409 20.00 23.76 0.73
N THR A 410 20.41 23.72 -0.54
CA THR A 410 19.63 24.28 -1.66
C THR A 410 18.69 23.26 -2.29
N GLY A 411 18.67 22.01 -1.79
CA GLY A 411 17.76 20.95 -2.24
C GLY A 411 18.28 20.13 -3.42
N TYR A 412 19.58 20.24 -3.76
CA TYR A 412 20.22 19.52 -4.87
C TYR A 412 21.24 18.51 -4.35
N ALA A 413 21.40 17.39 -5.06
CA ALA A 413 22.42 16.39 -4.82
C ALA A 413 23.18 16.10 -6.11
N ASP A 414 24.50 15.99 -6.04
CA ASP A 414 25.32 15.54 -7.18
C ASP A 414 25.04 14.06 -7.47
N MET A 415 24.76 13.72 -8.73
CA MET A 415 24.40 12.35 -9.12
C MET A 415 25.55 11.37 -8.87
N GLY A 416 26.81 11.78 -8.99
CA GLY A 416 27.97 10.93 -8.71
C GLY A 416 28.05 10.53 -7.23
N ASN A 417 27.85 11.49 -6.33
CA ASN A 417 27.81 11.23 -4.89
C ASN A 417 26.62 10.34 -4.51
N VAL A 418 25.44 10.56 -5.11
CA VAL A 418 24.26 9.71 -4.88
C VAL A 418 24.51 8.29 -5.38
N VAL A 419 25.14 8.12 -6.54
CA VAL A 419 25.54 6.80 -7.07
C VAL A 419 26.50 6.09 -6.12
N GLU A 420 27.49 6.82 -5.57
CA GLU A 420 28.44 6.25 -4.62
C GLU A 420 27.71 5.82 -3.33
N SER A 421 26.90 6.67 -2.71
CA SER A 421 26.13 6.29 -1.51
C SER A 421 25.16 5.14 -1.78
N PHE A 422 24.51 5.12 -2.94
CA PHE A 422 23.64 4.02 -3.36
C PHE A 422 24.42 2.70 -3.44
N LYS A 423 25.60 2.72 -4.06
CA LYS A 423 26.48 1.54 -4.16
C LYS A 423 26.98 1.09 -2.79
N GLN A 424 27.43 2.02 -1.96
CA GLN A 424 27.96 1.74 -0.63
C GLN A 424 26.92 1.08 0.28
N PHE A 425 25.63 1.43 0.16
CA PHE A 425 24.57 0.74 0.88
C PHE A 425 24.61 -0.78 0.65
N TYR A 426 24.71 -1.22 -0.61
CA TYR A 426 24.73 -2.64 -0.94
C TYR A 426 26.07 -3.30 -0.57
N LEU A 427 27.20 -2.62 -0.78
CA LEU A 427 28.52 -3.12 -0.38
C LEU A 427 28.62 -3.33 1.13
N ASN A 428 28.07 -2.42 1.93
CA ASN A 428 28.03 -2.57 3.39
C ASN A 428 27.23 -3.80 3.82
N ARG A 429 26.14 -4.14 3.10
CA ARG A 429 25.40 -5.38 3.34
C ARG A 429 26.25 -6.60 3.04
N VAL A 430 26.95 -6.64 1.90
CA VAL A 430 27.86 -7.74 1.54
C VAL A 430 28.95 -7.90 2.60
N LYS A 431 29.60 -6.80 2.99
CA LYS A 431 30.65 -6.79 4.02
C LYS A 431 30.16 -7.32 5.37
N ALA A 432 28.91 -7.02 5.73
CA ALA A 432 28.26 -7.53 6.94
C ALA A 432 27.74 -8.98 6.83
N GLY A 433 28.03 -9.69 5.72
CA GLY A 433 27.54 -11.04 5.47
C GLY A 433 26.03 -11.12 5.20
N LYS A 434 25.39 -9.99 4.88
CA LYS A 434 23.95 -9.88 4.64
C LYS A 434 23.64 -9.96 3.15
N ILE A 435 22.41 -10.36 2.83
CA ILE A 435 21.98 -10.44 1.43
C ILE A 435 21.76 -9.02 0.88
N PRO A 436 22.51 -8.56 -0.14
CA PRO A 436 22.39 -7.22 -0.68
C PRO A 436 21.09 -7.02 -1.47
N GLU A 437 20.63 -8.02 -2.22
CA GLU A 437 19.39 -7.96 -3.01
C GLU A 437 18.89 -9.38 -3.37
N LYS A 438 17.69 -9.52 -3.95
CA LYS A 438 17.24 -10.79 -4.57
C LYS A 438 18.17 -11.22 -5.70
N GLN A 439 18.42 -12.53 -5.81
CA GLN A 439 19.32 -13.13 -6.80
C GLN A 439 19.02 -12.75 -8.26
N THR A 440 17.74 -12.50 -8.59
CA THR A 440 17.32 -12.10 -9.94
C THR A 440 17.62 -10.64 -10.27
N ALA A 441 17.97 -9.81 -9.29
CA ALA A 441 18.23 -8.39 -9.50
C ALA A 441 19.70 -8.14 -9.83
N ARG A 442 19.96 -7.10 -10.64
CA ARG A 442 21.32 -6.67 -10.99
C ARG A 442 22.16 -6.32 -9.75
N MET A 443 21.55 -5.67 -8.76
CA MET A 443 22.21 -5.26 -7.51
C MET A 443 22.63 -6.42 -6.60
N PHE A 444 22.24 -7.67 -6.90
CA PHE A 444 22.77 -8.84 -6.19
C PHE A 444 24.28 -8.99 -6.37
N LYS A 445 24.81 -8.60 -7.54
CA LYS A 445 26.23 -8.65 -7.89
C LYS A 445 26.88 -7.27 -7.85
N VAL A 446 26.57 -6.46 -6.84
CA VAL A 446 27.03 -5.06 -6.76
C VAL A 446 28.56 -4.92 -6.88
N GLU A 447 29.34 -5.88 -6.38
CA GLU A 447 30.80 -5.88 -6.44
C GLU A 447 31.35 -5.91 -7.87
N SER A 448 30.60 -6.44 -8.84
CA SER A 448 30.99 -6.48 -10.25
C SER A 448 30.57 -5.24 -11.05
N LEU A 449 29.86 -4.28 -10.43
CA LEU A 449 29.30 -3.11 -11.12
C LEU A 449 30.14 -1.86 -10.87
N ASN A 450 30.47 -1.13 -11.94
CA ASN A 450 31.12 0.17 -11.83
C ASN A 450 30.09 1.30 -11.63
N ASN A 451 30.55 2.52 -11.32
CA ASN A 451 29.64 3.63 -11.02
C ASN A 451 28.78 4.05 -12.22
N SER A 452 29.25 3.85 -13.45
CA SER A 452 28.46 4.09 -14.67
C SER A 452 27.33 3.06 -14.82
N ASP A 453 27.60 1.78 -14.54
CA ASP A 453 26.56 0.74 -14.54
C ASP A 453 25.47 1.04 -13.50
N ILE A 454 25.89 1.44 -12.29
CA ILE A 454 24.97 1.83 -11.22
C ILE A 454 24.14 3.05 -11.62
N LYS A 455 24.77 4.08 -12.21
CA LYS A 455 24.06 5.27 -12.70
C LYS A 455 22.97 4.89 -13.72
N ASN A 456 23.29 4.02 -14.67
CA ASN A 456 22.33 3.56 -15.68
C ASN A 456 21.18 2.77 -15.04
N ILE A 457 21.48 1.85 -14.12
CA ILE A 457 20.46 1.10 -13.36
C ILE A 457 19.53 2.06 -12.62
N MET A 458 20.10 3.07 -11.96
CA MET A 458 19.33 4.06 -11.20
C MET A 458 18.39 4.88 -12.10
N LEU A 459 18.87 5.33 -13.27
CA LEU A 459 18.08 6.11 -14.22
C LEU A 459 16.95 5.28 -14.83
N GLU A 460 17.23 4.03 -15.24
CA GLU A 460 16.25 3.14 -15.88
C GLU A 460 15.10 2.74 -14.95
N GLN A 461 15.39 2.50 -13.67
CA GLN A 461 14.44 1.84 -12.76
C GLN A 461 13.95 2.75 -11.62
N PRO A 462 14.72 3.01 -10.53
CA PRO A 462 14.21 3.78 -9.40
C PRO A 462 13.88 5.22 -9.77
N LEU A 463 14.74 5.94 -10.50
CA LEU A 463 14.51 7.35 -10.80
C LEU A 463 13.36 7.52 -11.80
N SER A 464 13.24 6.62 -12.78
CA SER A 464 12.07 6.55 -13.65
C SER A 464 10.76 6.36 -12.86
N ALA A 465 10.75 5.45 -11.88
CA ALA A 465 9.58 5.21 -11.01
C ALA A 465 9.30 6.37 -10.02
N LEU A 466 10.34 7.10 -9.62
CA LEU A 466 10.31 8.22 -8.70
C LEU A 466 10.27 9.59 -9.39
N ARG A 467 10.08 9.66 -10.71
CA ARG A 467 10.07 10.91 -11.49
C ARG A 467 9.04 11.96 -11.03
N ASP A 468 7.99 11.54 -10.33
CA ASP A 468 6.99 12.46 -9.77
C ASP A 468 7.45 13.09 -8.43
N LEU A 469 8.66 12.72 -7.96
CA LEU A 469 9.21 13.01 -6.64
C LEU A 469 10.65 13.53 -6.68
N ILE A 470 11.51 12.91 -7.49
CA ILE A 470 12.91 13.30 -7.67
C ILE A 470 13.12 13.52 -9.16
N ASP A 471 13.53 14.74 -9.50
CA ASP A 471 13.88 15.14 -10.86
C ASP A 471 15.39 15.02 -11.04
N TYR A 472 15.82 14.45 -12.17
CA TYR A 472 17.21 14.41 -12.61
C TYR A 472 17.42 15.44 -13.72
N ASP A 473 18.40 16.32 -13.54
CA ASP A 473 18.87 17.25 -14.55
C ASP A 473 20.16 16.73 -15.19
N GLU A 474 20.05 16.35 -16.45
CA GLU A 474 21.17 15.79 -17.22
C GLU A 474 22.26 16.82 -17.53
N HIS A 475 21.91 18.11 -17.64
CA HIS A 475 22.87 19.17 -17.97
C HIS A 475 23.79 19.49 -16.80
N THR A 476 23.22 19.50 -15.59
CA THR A 476 23.97 19.78 -14.35
C THR A 476 24.44 18.50 -13.66
N ASN A 477 23.99 17.33 -14.10
CA ASN A 477 24.21 16.04 -13.46
C ASN A 477 23.76 16.03 -11.97
N THR A 478 22.64 16.69 -11.67
CA THR A 478 22.11 16.81 -10.31
C THR A 478 20.72 16.21 -10.17
N LEU A 479 20.40 15.75 -8.96
CA LEU A 479 19.07 15.36 -8.52
C LEU A 479 18.49 16.45 -7.62
N HIS A 480 17.19 16.67 -7.69
CA HIS A 480 16.47 17.54 -6.76
C HIS A 480 15.04 17.05 -6.57
N PHE A 481 14.38 17.45 -5.48
CA PHE A 481 12.96 17.14 -5.32
C PHE A 481 12.14 17.87 -6.37
N ASN A 482 11.07 17.21 -6.83
CA ASN A 482 10.24 17.74 -7.90
C ASN A 482 9.60 19.08 -7.51
N LYS A 483 10.00 20.14 -8.20
CA LYS A 483 9.64 21.54 -7.88
C LYS A 483 8.13 21.81 -8.01
N LYS A 484 7.42 21.04 -8.85
CA LYS A 484 5.97 21.22 -9.06
C LYS A 484 5.14 20.92 -7.81
N ARG A 485 5.75 20.32 -6.78
CA ARG A 485 5.07 19.92 -5.54
C ARG A 485 5.30 20.88 -4.36
N GLY A 486 6.12 21.91 -4.53
CA GLY A 486 6.21 23.06 -3.63
C GLY A 486 6.61 22.75 -2.17
N LEU A 487 7.22 21.60 -1.89
CA LEU A 487 7.58 21.23 -0.53
C LEU A 487 8.88 21.90 -0.09
N GLU A 488 8.86 22.46 1.12
CA GLU A 488 10.06 22.93 1.80
C GLU A 488 10.74 21.73 2.46
N ILE A 489 11.97 21.42 2.04
CA ILE A 489 12.70 20.26 2.54
C ILE A 489 13.47 20.67 3.80
N ASP A 490 12.74 20.75 4.91
CA ASP A 490 13.36 20.93 6.22
C ASP A 490 13.89 19.60 6.78
N TRP A 491 14.61 19.68 7.90
CA TRP A 491 15.22 18.52 8.54
C TRP A 491 14.15 17.49 8.99
N LYS A 492 12.99 17.96 9.45
CA LYS A 492 11.88 17.11 9.89
C LYS A 492 11.33 16.32 8.69
N THR A 493 11.26 16.96 7.53
CA THR A 493 10.84 16.33 6.30
C THR A 493 11.78 15.24 5.84
N LYS A 494 13.08 15.53 5.83
CA LYS A 494 14.11 14.51 5.55
C LYS A 494 13.98 13.33 6.52
N LYS A 495 13.76 13.60 7.80
CA LYS A 495 13.61 12.58 8.84
C LYS A 495 12.43 11.63 8.58
N GLU A 496 11.22 12.15 8.31
CA GLU A 496 10.07 11.27 8.04
C GLU A 496 10.19 10.51 6.72
N LEU A 497 10.80 11.10 5.69
CA LEU A 497 11.10 10.38 4.45
C LEU A 497 12.06 9.19 4.70
N ARG A 498 13.06 9.36 5.57
CA ARG A 498 13.94 8.26 6.01
C ARG A 498 13.15 7.18 6.74
N LYS A 499 12.26 7.54 7.67
CA LYS A 499 11.40 6.57 8.39
C LYS A 499 10.56 5.76 7.42
N VAL A 500 9.94 6.38 6.42
CA VAL A 500 9.18 5.68 5.37
C VAL A 500 10.07 4.72 4.59
N ALA A 501 11.23 5.18 4.10
CA ALA A 501 12.15 4.33 3.35
C ALA A 501 12.59 3.09 4.17
N HIS A 502 12.99 3.30 5.42
CA HIS A 502 13.43 2.23 6.31
C HIS A 502 12.31 1.28 6.73
N LYS A 503 11.06 1.75 6.90
CA LYS A 503 9.89 0.89 7.13
C LYS A 503 9.73 -0.13 5.99
N HIS A 504 9.86 0.32 4.75
CA HIS A 504 9.74 -0.55 3.57
C HIS A 504 10.97 -1.44 3.38
N LEU A 505 12.17 -0.94 3.66
CA LEU A 505 13.38 -1.78 3.68
C LEU A 505 13.31 -2.89 4.73
N TYR A 506 12.76 -2.61 5.92
CA TYR A 506 12.50 -3.63 6.92
C TYR A 506 11.58 -4.73 6.38
N ASN A 507 10.42 -4.34 5.83
CA ASN A 507 9.46 -5.29 5.27
C ASN A 507 10.04 -6.13 4.12
N TYR A 508 10.98 -5.52 3.37
CA TYR A 508 11.69 -6.17 2.29
C TYR A 508 12.71 -7.19 2.80
N TYR A 509 13.69 -6.72 3.57
CA TYR A 509 14.82 -7.54 4.00
C TYR A 509 14.45 -8.56 5.07
N LYS A 510 13.45 -8.30 5.92
CA LYS A 510 13.01 -9.30 6.91
C LYS A 510 12.51 -10.60 6.26
N LYS A 511 12.01 -10.52 5.01
CA LYS A 511 11.60 -11.69 4.21
C LYS A 511 12.78 -12.38 3.52
N LEU A 512 13.83 -11.63 3.21
CA LEU A 512 14.98 -12.08 2.42
C LEU A 512 16.10 -12.64 3.30
N ASP A 513 16.31 -12.01 4.46
CA ASP A 513 17.45 -12.21 5.35
C ASP A 513 16.96 -12.31 6.80
N LYS A 514 17.19 -13.47 7.42
CA LYS A 514 16.81 -13.72 8.81
C LYS A 514 17.67 -12.94 9.80
N ASN A 515 18.87 -12.49 9.40
CA ASN A 515 19.84 -11.74 10.20
C ASN A 515 19.81 -10.25 9.85
N TYR A 516 18.61 -9.68 9.70
CA TYR A 516 18.43 -8.27 9.34
C TYR A 516 19.14 -7.29 10.31
N LEU A 517 19.07 -7.57 11.61
CA LEU A 517 19.65 -6.77 12.70
C LEU A 517 20.44 -7.68 13.66
N THR A 518 21.69 -7.32 13.93
CA THR A 518 22.61 -7.95 14.88
C THR A 518 23.15 -6.91 15.87
N LEU A 519 23.91 -7.34 16.88
CA LEU A 519 24.49 -6.44 17.88
C LEU A 519 25.55 -5.52 17.28
N ASP A 520 26.38 -6.05 16.37
CA ASP A 520 27.41 -5.29 15.66
C ASP A 520 26.83 -4.12 14.85
N ASP A 521 25.58 -4.25 14.39
CA ASP A 521 24.93 -3.20 13.60
C ASP A 521 24.63 -1.94 14.41
N LEU A 522 24.39 -2.05 15.73
CA LEU A 522 23.81 -0.96 16.55
C LEU A 522 24.63 0.34 16.48
N ASN A 523 25.95 0.23 16.37
CA ASN A 523 26.86 1.37 16.28
C ASN A 523 26.93 1.99 14.86
N SER A 524 26.36 1.33 13.85
CA SER A 524 26.38 1.75 12.45
C SER A 524 25.00 2.04 11.88
N LEU A 525 23.94 1.91 12.68
CA LEU A 525 22.57 2.19 12.25
C LEU A 525 22.42 3.65 11.83
N GLN A 526 21.81 3.84 10.67
CA GLN A 526 21.41 5.17 10.20
C GLN A 526 20.11 5.62 10.85
N GLN A 527 19.94 6.94 11.03
CA GLN A 527 18.70 7.50 11.55
C GLN A 527 17.50 7.12 10.68
N GLY A 528 16.41 6.73 11.33
CA GLY A 528 15.18 6.23 10.71
C GLY A 528 15.11 4.71 10.58
N TYR A 529 16.19 3.97 10.85
CA TYR A 529 16.23 2.51 10.74
C TYR A 529 15.09 1.85 11.54
N ALA A 530 14.30 1.01 10.86
CA ALA A 530 13.05 0.51 11.40
C ALA A 530 13.20 -0.85 12.08
N VAL A 531 12.58 -1.01 13.26
CA VAL A 531 12.54 -2.25 14.05
C VAL A 531 11.18 -2.45 14.71
N THR A 532 10.88 -3.68 15.11
CA THR A 532 9.77 -3.99 16.01
C THR A 532 10.26 -4.23 17.43
N ALA A 533 9.39 -4.13 18.43
CA ALA A 533 9.72 -4.52 19.81
C ALA A 533 10.19 -5.97 19.89
N LYS A 534 9.68 -6.85 19.01
CA LYS A 534 10.11 -8.26 18.94
C LYS A 534 11.57 -8.40 18.49
N ASP A 535 12.01 -7.57 17.54
CA ASP A 535 13.40 -7.60 17.07
C ASP A 535 14.36 -7.20 18.20
N VAL A 536 14.05 -6.11 18.91
CA VAL A 536 14.87 -5.63 20.03
C VAL A 536 14.85 -6.61 21.21
N ALA A 537 13.70 -7.22 21.50
CA ALA A 537 13.60 -8.26 22.53
C ALA A 537 14.45 -9.50 22.20
N ALA A 538 14.43 -9.93 20.93
CA ALA A 538 15.26 -11.04 20.46
C ALA A 538 16.76 -10.68 20.51
N LEU A 539 17.11 -9.45 20.14
CA LEU A 539 18.47 -8.94 20.15
C LEU A 539 19.06 -8.84 21.57
N SER A 540 18.28 -8.32 22.52
CA SER A 540 18.75 -8.06 23.89
C SER A 540 18.49 -9.21 24.87
N GLY A 541 17.74 -10.24 24.48
CA GLY A 541 17.26 -11.30 25.37
C GLY A 541 16.29 -10.84 26.48
N GLN A 542 15.72 -9.63 26.38
CA GLN A 542 14.79 -9.09 27.37
C GLN A 542 13.33 -9.34 26.97
N ASN A 543 12.42 -9.21 27.93
CA ASN A 543 10.98 -9.34 27.65
C ASN A 543 10.49 -8.23 26.70
N ILE A 544 9.69 -8.60 25.69
CA ILE A 544 9.13 -7.72 24.66
C ILE A 544 8.29 -6.55 25.21
N VAL A 545 7.75 -6.66 26.42
CA VAL A 545 6.95 -5.58 27.03
C VAL A 545 7.80 -4.46 27.64
N LYS A 546 9.11 -4.68 27.79
CA LYS A 546 10.01 -3.68 28.36
C LYS A 546 10.26 -2.54 27.38
N GLY A 547 10.48 -1.36 27.94
CA GLY A 547 10.92 -0.18 27.19
C GLY A 547 12.43 0.02 27.23
N ILE A 548 13.10 -0.52 28.26
CA ILE A 548 14.55 -0.43 28.45
C ILE A 548 15.15 -1.83 28.30
N HIS A 549 16.12 -1.95 27.40
CA HIS A 549 16.74 -3.20 27.00
C HIS A 549 18.26 -3.12 27.21
N PRO A 550 18.76 -3.45 28.41
CA PRO A 550 20.19 -3.55 28.65
C PRO A 550 20.80 -4.71 27.84
N ILE A 551 21.93 -4.45 27.20
CA ILE A 551 22.75 -5.41 26.47
C ILE A 551 24.11 -5.46 27.15
N ASN A 552 24.50 -6.64 27.58
CA ASN A 552 25.76 -6.87 28.27
C ASN A 552 26.23 -8.29 27.94
N ASP A 553 26.95 -8.43 26.83
CA ASP A 553 27.69 -9.63 26.46
C ASP A 553 29.22 -9.35 26.48
N ASP A 554 30.03 -10.37 26.21
CA ASP A 554 31.50 -10.27 26.29
C ASP A 554 32.12 -9.27 25.28
N ALA A 555 31.39 -8.89 24.23
CA ALA A 555 31.84 -8.00 23.16
C ALA A 555 31.05 -6.66 23.07
N HIS A 556 29.85 -6.60 23.64
CA HIS A 556 28.90 -5.51 23.50
C HIS A 556 28.32 -5.09 24.84
N LYS A 557 28.44 -3.80 25.12
CA LYS A 557 27.78 -3.15 26.24
C LYS A 557 27.04 -1.93 25.74
N SER A 558 25.72 -1.91 25.89
CA SER A 558 24.88 -0.79 25.48
C SER A 558 23.48 -0.89 26.11
N VAL A 559 22.67 0.15 25.96
CA VAL A 559 21.25 0.11 26.33
C VAL A 559 20.42 0.51 25.12
N VAL A 560 19.39 -0.28 24.80
CA VAL A 560 18.38 0.12 23.82
C VAL A 560 17.15 0.67 24.54
N ILE A 561 16.65 1.81 24.10
CA ILE A 561 15.42 2.43 24.60
C ILE A 561 14.36 2.41 23.50
N LEU A 562 13.19 1.86 23.83
CA LEU A 562 11.98 1.89 23.02
C LEU A 562 11.03 2.95 23.60
N CYS A 563 10.97 4.10 22.93
CA CYS A 563 10.13 5.25 23.31
C CYS A 563 8.84 5.29 22.47
N THR A 564 7.69 5.40 23.14
CA THR A 564 6.39 5.66 22.52
C THR A 564 5.84 6.96 23.06
N PHE A 565 5.51 7.91 22.19
CA PHE A 565 5.05 9.25 22.57
C PHE A 565 3.55 9.30 22.89
N SER A 566 2.70 8.59 22.14
CA SER A 566 1.25 8.64 22.29
C SER A 566 0.61 7.24 22.35
N GLY A 567 -0.47 7.12 23.15
CA GLY A 567 -1.15 5.84 23.39
C GLY A 567 -0.38 4.85 24.28
N GLY A 568 0.69 5.31 24.94
CA GLY A 568 1.44 4.58 25.96
C GLY A 568 1.03 4.94 27.39
N PHE A 569 1.60 4.24 28.37
CA PHE A 569 1.37 4.52 29.80
C PHE A 569 2.17 5.71 30.34
N TYR A 570 3.15 6.20 29.59
CA TYR A 570 4.09 7.23 30.01
C TYR A 570 4.05 8.40 29.04
N ALA A 571 4.05 9.63 29.56
CA ALA A 571 4.02 10.87 28.79
C ALA A 571 5.43 11.27 28.29
N ASN A 572 6.13 10.34 27.63
CA ASN A 572 7.45 10.63 27.05
C ASN A 572 7.33 11.79 26.05
N SER A 573 8.38 12.60 25.90
CA SER A 573 8.37 13.73 24.97
C SER A 573 9.80 14.16 24.61
N TRP A 574 9.95 14.85 23.49
CA TRP A 574 11.13 15.68 23.27
C TRP A 574 11.04 16.93 24.15
N LEU A 575 12.17 17.38 24.70
CA LEU A 575 12.28 18.58 25.53
C LEU A 575 12.74 19.81 24.73
N ASP A 576 13.22 19.60 23.50
CA ASP A 576 13.66 20.64 22.58
C ASP A 576 13.05 20.46 21.18
N GLU A 577 13.04 21.54 20.40
CA GLU A 577 12.47 21.55 19.05
C GLU A 577 13.30 20.76 18.01
N HIS A 578 14.56 20.46 18.32
CA HIS A 578 15.48 19.74 17.45
C HIS A 578 15.59 18.24 17.80
N GLU A 579 14.80 17.77 18.77
CA GLU A 579 14.72 16.35 19.15
C GLU A 579 16.10 15.79 19.56
N THR A 580 16.86 16.62 20.27
CA THR A 580 18.19 16.30 20.81
C THR A 580 18.16 15.93 22.29
N VAL A 581 17.08 16.26 22.99
CA VAL A 581 16.88 16.01 24.41
C VAL A 581 15.56 15.24 24.62
N LEU A 582 15.66 14.00 25.07
CA LEU A 582 14.53 13.11 25.30
C LEU A 582 14.18 13.03 26.79
N LYS A 583 12.91 13.27 27.10
CA LYS A 583 12.28 12.89 28.36
C LYS A 583 11.74 11.47 28.26
N TYR A 584 12.30 10.55 29.06
CA TYR A 584 11.91 9.14 29.08
C TYR A 584 11.66 8.64 30.50
N TYR A 585 10.44 8.19 30.79
CA TYR A 585 10.07 7.74 32.14
C TYR A 585 10.84 6.50 32.58
N LEU A 586 11.18 6.45 33.87
CA LEU A 586 11.81 5.28 34.48
C LEU A 586 10.87 4.07 34.39
N GLU A 587 11.43 2.87 34.31
CA GLU A 587 10.65 1.65 34.46
C GLU A 587 10.06 1.61 35.89
N GLY A 588 8.74 1.65 35.99
CA GLY A 588 7.99 1.59 37.24
C GLY A 588 7.02 0.41 37.30
N ARG A 589 6.67 -0.01 38.52
CA ARG A 589 5.65 -1.04 38.78
C ARG A 589 4.33 -0.37 39.14
N THR A 590 3.23 -0.84 38.54
CA THR A 590 1.88 -0.41 38.89
C THR A 590 1.41 -1.18 40.12
N LYS A 591 0.92 -0.49 41.15
CA LYS A 591 0.24 -1.07 42.30
C LYS A 591 -1.21 -1.42 41.98
N GLU A 592 -1.86 -2.17 42.86
CA GLU A 592 -3.30 -2.50 42.77
C GLU A 592 -4.20 -1.25 42.74
N ASP A 593 -3.78 -0.16 43.37
CA ASP A 593 -4.48 1.14 43.38
C ASP A 593 -4.26 1.98 42.11
N GLY A 594 -3.53 1.46 41.12
CA GLY A 594 -3.21 2.14 39.86
C GLY A 594 -2.02 3.12 39.95
N THR A 595 -1.47 3.38 41.13
CA THR A 595 -0.29 4.25 41.30
C THR A 595 1.00 3.55 40.84
N ARG A 596 1.92 4.29 40.23
CA ARG A 596 3.22 3.76 39.78
C ARG A 596 4.30 4.07 40.79
N ILE A 597 5.06 3.04 41.19
CA ILE A 597 6.30 3.21 41.94
C ILE A 597 7.47 3.06 41.00
N TYR A 598 8.33 4.08 40.97
CA TYR A 598 9.57 4.07 40.22
C TYR A 598 10.69 3.59 41.13
N ASN A 599 11.37 2.51 40.73
CA ASN A 599 12.52 1.99 41.45
C ASN A 599 13.79 2.24 40.64
N GLU A 600 14.58 3.24 41.05
CA GLU A 600 15.87 3.54 40.43
C GLU A 600 16.85 2.37 40.50
N LEU A 601 16.72 1.49 41.49
CA LEU A 601 17.57 0.30 41.68
C LEU A 601 17.16 -0.88 40.79
N SER A 602 16.14 -0.74 39.94
CA SER A 602 15.81 -1.79 38.98
C SER A 602 16.97 -2.00 38.00
N LYS A 603 17.22 -3.26 37.58
CA LYS A 603 18.32 -3.58 36.66
C LYS A 603 18.28 -2.71 35.39
N SER A 604 17.10 -2.47 34.83
CA SER A 604 16.95 -1.67 33.61
C SER A 604 17.27 -0.20 33.85
N ASN A 605 16.76 0.40 34.94
CA ASN A 605 17.03 1.80 35.26
C ASN A 605 18.51 2.02 35.62
N GLN A 606 19.11 1.09 36.36
CA GLN A 606 20.55 1.11 36.68
C GLN A 606 21.42 1.06 35.42
N ALA A 607 21.05 0.27 34.42
CA ALA A 607 21.80 0.22 33.17
C ALA A 607 21.81 1.57 32.44
N VAL A 608 20.74 2.37 32.53
CA VAL A 608 20.74 3.75 31.97
C VAL A 608 21.65 4.66 32.80
N LEU A 609 21.54 4.62 34.13
CA LEU A 609 22.36 5.46 35.03
C LEU A 609 23.86 5.18 34.92
N LEU A 610 24.23 3.90 34.78
CA LEU A 610 25.63 3.48 34.67
C LEU A 610 26.25 3.79 33.30
N SER A 611 25.44 4.03 32.27
CA SER A 611 25.92 4.28 30.89
C SER A 611 26.93 5.41 30.80
N GLN A 612 26.71 6.50 31.55
CA GLN A 612 27.59 7.66 31.56
C GLN A 612 28.91 7.36 32.27
N LYS A 613 28.86 6.64 33.40
CA LYS A 613 30.04 6.28 34.20
C LYS A 613 30.91 5.24 33.48
N GLU A 614 30.27 4.26 32.85
CA GLU A 614 30.91 3.13 32.20
C GLU A 614 31.11 3.32 30.69
N LYS A 615 30.72 4.49 30.16
CA LYS A 615 30.96 4.98 28.80
C LYS A 615 30.47 4.05 27.70
N TYR A 616 29.19 3.65 27.77
CA TYR A 616 28.53 2.92 26.70
C TYR A 616 27.29 3.66 26.17
N PRO A 617 26.93 3.45 24.89
CA PRO A 617 25.86 4.21 24.24
C PRO A 617 24.46 3.79 24.69
N ILE A 618 23.53 4.73 24.64
CA ILE A 618 22.09 4.48 24.71
C ILE A 618 21.50 4.63 23.31
N HIS A 619 21.14 3.52 22.67
CA HIS A 619 20.50 3.50 21.36
C HIS A 619 19.00 3.77 21.50
N VAL A 620 18.55 4.93 21.05
CA VAL A 620 17.15 5.34 21.18
C VAL A 620 16.38 5.00 19.91
N PHE A 621 15.24 4.36 20.07
CA PHE A 621 14.24 4.18 19.02
C PHE A 621 12.90 4.76 19.45
N THR A 622 12.24 5.47 18.55
CA THR A 622 10.97 6.17 18.84
C THR A 622 9.86 5.71 17.92
N ARG A 623 8.62 5.92 18.38
CA ARG A 623 7.40 5.87 17.55
C ARG A 623 6.35 6.79 18.12
N ASP A 624 5.45 7.28 17.27
CA ASP A 624 4.37 8.15 17.72
C ASP A 624 3.27 7.31 18.37
N ARG A 625 2.81 6.25 17.70
CA ARG A 625 1.69 5.41 18.17
C ARG A 625 2.08 3.94 18.35
N LYS A 626 1.31 3.23 19.18
CA LYS A 626 1.60 1.84 19.58
C LYS A 626 1.52 0.82 18.42
N ASP A 627 0.78 1.12 17.37
CA ASP A 627 0.59 0.32 16.17
C ASP A 627 1.67 0.55 15.10
N GLU A 628 2.57 1.51 15.32
CA GLU A 628 3.65 1.84 14.39
C GLU A 628 4.97 1.14 14.74
N MET A 629 5.86 1.09 13.74
CA MET A 629 7.23 0.61 13.90
C MET A 629 8.06 1.61 14.72
N PHE A 630 9.08 1.08 15.39
CA PHE A 630 10.10 1.91 16.04
C PHE A 630 11.16 2.32 15.02
N HIS A 631 11.61 3.56 15.11
CA HIS A 631 12.63 4.13 14.22
C HIS A 631 13.83 4.60 15.03
N TYR A 632 15.04 4.23 14.60
CA TYR A 632 16.28 4.60 15.26
C TYR A 632 16.49 6.11 15.20
N GLU A 633 16.72 6.72 16.37
CA GLU A 633 16.99 8.15 16.47
C GLU A 633 18.48 8.46 16.52
N GLY A 634 19.30 7.52 16.97
CA GLY A 634 20.73 7.74 17.19
C GLY A 634 21.15 7.35 18.62
N PRO A 635 22.45 7.50 18.91
CA PRO A 635 23.01 7.34 20.24
C PRO A 635 22.70 8.55 21.13
N PHE A 636 22.34 8.28 22.38
CA PHE A 636 22.12 9.25 23.45
C PHE A 636 23.01 8.92 24.65
N VAL A 637 23.19 9.92 25.51
CA VAL A 637 23.80 9.76 26.82
C VAL A 637 22.83 10.15 27.92
N TYR A 638 22.97 9.49 29.07
CA TYR A 638 22.31 9.92 30.28
C TYR A 638 22.86 11.28 30.75
N ASP A 639 21.96 12.22 31.03
CA ASP A 639 22.27 13.54 31.60
C ASP A 639 21.89 13.57 33.09
N ARG A 640 20.59 13.45 33.40
CA ARG A 640 20.07 13.51 34.76
C ARG A 640 18.73 12.78 34.93
N VAL A 641 18.30 12.59 36.17
CA VAL A 641 16.93 12.17 36.51
C VAL A 641 16.19 13.38 37.08
N GLU A 642 14.95 13.59 36.61
CA GLU A 642 14.03 14.59 37.15
C GLU A 642 12.80 13.92 37.75
N THR A 643 12.12 14.64 38.65
CA THR A 643 10.90 14.19 39.34
C THR A 643 9.78 15.19 39.10
N GLU A 644 8.63 14.70 38.65
CA GLU A 644 7.39 15.45 38.46
C GLU A 644 6.72 15.80 39.79
N SER A 645 5.78 16.74 39.75
CA SER A 645 4.97 17.10 40.93
C SER A 645 4.15 15.94 41.49
N ASP A 646 3.80 14.94 40.67
CA ASP A 646 3.10 13.72 41.06
C ASP A 646 4.04 12.61 41.60
N GLY A 647 5.35 12.89 41.71
CA GLY A 647 6.37 11.94 42.16
C GLY A 647 6.90 11.01 41.06
N SER A 648 6.40 11.12 39.82
CA SER A 648 6.91 10.34 38.70
C SER A 648 8.32 10.75 38.32
N LYS A 649 9.17 9.76 38.02
CA LYS A 649 10.57 10.00 37.68
C LYS A 649 10.86 9.71 36.21
N TYR A 650 11.69 10.52 35.59
CA TYR A 650 12.12 10.34 34.21
C TYR A 650 13.61 10.67 34.01
N PHE A 651 14.22 10.01 33.03
CA PHE A 651 15.53 10.33 32.52
C PHE A 651 15.43 11.50 31.55
N VAL A 652 16.39 12.42 31.65
CA VAL A 652 16.76 13.34 30.59
C VAL A 652 17.94 12.71 29.86
N LEU A 653 17.75 12.43 28.57
CA LEU A 653 18.77 11.84 27.70
C LEU A 653 19.12 12.84 26.60
N THR A 654 20.40 13.03 26.34
CA THR A 654 20.89 14.05 25.40
C THR A 654 21.73 13.43 24.29
N ARG A 655 21.56 13.91 23.06
CA ARG A 655 22.39 13.52 21.92
C ARG A 655 23.76 14.21 22.00
N LEU A 656 24.84 13.45 21.78
CA LEU A 656 26.18 14.04 21.70
C LEU A 656 26.49 14.45 20.26
N ILE A 657 26.81 15.72 20.05
CA ILE A 657 27.12 16.29 18.74
C ILE A 657 28.49 16.98 18.83
N ASN A 658 29.39 16.75 17.87
CA ASN A 658 30.69 17.39 17.81
C ASN A 658 30.61 18.84 17.27
N ARG A 659 31.74 19.56 17.30
CA ARG A 659 31.83 20.96 16.81
C ARG A 659 31.44 21.13 15.34
N ALA A 660 31.48 20.06 14.54
CA ALA A 660 31.08 20.03 13.15
C ALA A 660 29.62 19.58 12.94
N GLY A 661 28.84 19.38 14.01
CA GLY A 661 27.44 18.96 13.93
C GLY A 661 27.24 17.45 13.74
N GLN A 662 28.27 16.62 13.88
CA GLN A 662 28.19 15.16 13.69
C GLN A 662 28.02 14.43 15.02
N GLU A 663 27.27 13.32 15.01
CA GLU A 663 27.02 12.52 16.21
C GLU A 663 28.31 11.88 16.76
N ILE A 664 28.48 11.93 18.08
CA ILE A 664 29.58 11.27 18.78
C ILE A 664 29.03 10.00 19.44
N ILE A 665 29.57 8.85 19.06
CA ILE A 665 29.29 7.58 19.74
C ILE A 665 30.24 7.45 20.94
N PRO A 666 29.74 7.30 22.17
CA PRO A 666 30.58 6.92 23.30
C PRO A 666 31.13 5.51 23.07
N ASP A 667 32.43 5.39 22.81
CA ASP A 667 33.08 4.08 22.62
C ASP A 667 33.67 3.56 23.95
N SER A 668 33.52 2.25 24.15
CA SER A 668 34.02 1.50 25.32
C SER A 668 35.47 1.04 25.15
N GLY A 669 36.12 1.33 24.01
CA GLY A 669 37.53 0.95 23.79
C GLY A 669 38.25 1.70 22.68
N SER A 670 38.64 2.96 22.89
CA SER A 670 39.99 3.51 22.59
C SER A 670 40.02 5.05 22.60
N GLN A 671 41.05 5.59 23.28
CA GLN A 671 41.58 6.95 23.31
C GLN A 671 40.72 8.14 22.85
N ILE A 672 39.82 8.60 23.73
CA ILE A 672 39.65 10.04 23.99
C ILE A 672 39.64 10.24 25.51
N GLN A 673 40.82 10.11 26.12
CA GLN A 673 41.10 10.74 27.40
C GLN A 673 41.38 12.24 27.12
N GLU A 674 40.82 13.11 27.96
CA GLU A 674 41.09 14.56 28.09
C GLU A 674 40.33 15.61 27.24
N LYS A 675 39.27 15.30 26.48
CA LYS A 675 38.43 16.38 25.87
C LYS A 675 36.96 16.44 26.28
N ALA A 676 36.51 15.62 27.23
CA ALA A 676 35.12 15.57 27.65
C ALA A 676 34.78 16.41 28.90
N LYS A 677 35.71 17.23 29.42
CA LYS A 677 35.49 18.10 30.59
C LYS A 677 35.69 19.60 30.37
N GLU A 678 35.89 20.05 29.13
CA GLU A 678 36.12 21.47 28.79
C GLU A 678 35.12 22.04 27.78
N ILE A 679 33.93 21.46 27.64
CA ILE A 679 32.91 21.98 26.73
C ILE A 679 31.79 22.57 27.60
N ILE A 680 31.57 23.87 27.42
CA ILE A 680 30.71 24.78 28.20
C ILE A 680 31.40 25.39 29.44
N LYS A 681 32.47 26.19 29.25
CA LYS A 681 32.62 27.40 30.10
C LYS A 681 33.42 28.58 29.56
N ASP A 682 34.35 28.45 28.62
CA ASP A 682 35.15 29.60 28.18
C ASP A 682 35.09 29.84 26.66
N LEU A 683 34.03 30.51 26.21
CA LEU A 683 34.05 31.18 24.90
C LEU A 683 34.49 32.63 25.11
N THR A 684 35.54 33.06 24.42
CA THR A 684 35.89 34.49 24.41
C THR A 684 34.86 35.26 23.58
N VAL A 685 34.67 36.56 23.85
CA VAL A 685 33.71 37.39 23.09
C VAL A 685 33.92 37.31 21.56
N PRO A 686 35.17 37.29 21.04
CA PRO A 686 35.42 37.01 19.62
C PRO A 686 34.89 35.64 19.15
N ASP A 687 35.06 34.58 19.92
CA ASP A 687 34.62 33.22 19.55
C ASP A 687 33.09 33.12 19.49
N VAL A 688 32.41 33.76 20.45
CA VAL A 688 30.94 33.86 20.45
C VAL A 688 30.46 34.62 19.21
N LEU A 689 31.12 35.72 18.86
CA LEU A 689 30.75 36.53 17.70
C LEU A 689 30.97 35.80 16.38
N THR A 690 32.09 35.09 16.23
CA THR A 690 32.36 34.25 15.06
C THR A 690 31.32 33.15 14.92
N HIS A 691 30.99 32.46 16.02
CA HIS A 691 29.95 31.43 16.01
C HIS A 691 28.57 31.98 15.62
N ILE A 692 28.18 33.15 16.17
CA ILE A 692 26.90 33.80 15.80
C ILE A 692 26.90 34.17 14.31
N CYS A 693 27.99 34.72 13.79
CA CYS A 693 28.11 35.08 12.38
C CYS A 693 27.99 33.84 11.47
N GLU A 694 28.71 32.76 11.79
CA GLU A 694 28.67 31.50 11.05
C GLU A 694 27.29 30.83 11.13
N TYR A 695 26.66 30.86 12.30
CA TYR A 695 25.32 30.32 12.53
C TYR A 695 24.25 31.09 11.74
N ILE A 696 24.28 32.41 11.77
CA ILE A 696 23.35 33.28 11.02
C ILE A 696 23.54 33.07 9.51
N ALA A 697 24.79 32.97 9.04
CA ALA A 697 25.11 32.71 7.65
C ALA A 697 24.65 31.30 7.20
N ALA A 698 24.83 30.27 8.03
CA ALA A 698 24.38 28.91 7.77
C ALA A 698 22.84 28.79 7.68
N ARG A 699 22.11 29.76 8.26
CA ARG A 699 20.63 29.86 8.21
C ARG A 699 20.13 30.79 7.09
N GLY A 700 21.01 31.30 6.23
CA GLY A 700 20.64 32.05 5.03
C GLY A 700 20.37 33.54 5.23
N PHE A 701 20.75 34.11 6.38
CA PHE A 701 20.68 35.55 6.61
C PHE A 701 22.05 36.18 6.38
N VAL A 702 22.08 37.34 5.71
CA VAL A 702 23.31 38.08 5.43
C VAL A 702 23.27 39.40 6.19
N PHE A 703 24.16 39.55 7.17
CA PHE A 703 24.38 40.79 7.91
C PHE A 703 25.87 41.11 7.91
N GLU A 704 26.22 42.40 7.94
CA GLU A 704 27.63 42.78 8.09
C GLU A 704 28.11 42.41 9.50
N GLU A 705 29.33 41.86 9.60
CA GLU A 705 29.92 41.43 10.87
C GLU A 705 29.94 42.55 11.92
N LYS A 706 30.12 43.80 11.48
CA LYS A 706 30.05 45.01 12.32
C LYS A 706 28.67 45.25 12.93
N GLN A 707 27.59 44.92 12.21
CA GLN A 707 26.22 45.03 12.71
C GLN A 707 25.93 43.98 13.78
N ILE A 708 26.35 42.73 13.57
CA ILE A 708 26.21 41.64 14.55
C ILE A 708 26.98 41.96 15.83
N LYS A 709 28.22 42.48 15.70
CA LYS A 709 29.04 42.93 16.84
C LYS A 709 28.37 44.05 17.63
N ASN A 710 27.85 45.07 16.95
CA ASN A 710 27.14 46.18 17.60
C ASN A 710 25.87 45.70 18.31
N PHE A 711 25.13 44.76 17.73
CA PHE A 711 23.90 44.22 18.32
C PHE A 711 24.18 43.36 19.56
N TYR A 712 25.22 42.51 19.50
CA TYR A 712 25.71 41.76 20.66
C TYR A 712 26.14 42.69 21.81
N LEU A 713 26.83 43.79 21.51
CA LEU A 713 27.21 44.82 22.47
C LEU A 713 25.99 45.56 23.07
N SER A 714 24.97 45.87 22.26
CA SER A 714 23.72 46.48 22.74
C SER A 714 22.98 45.57 23.73
N LEU A 715 22.93 44.25 23.45
CA LEU A 715 22.29 43.26 24.33
C LEU A 715 23.01 43.08 25.67
N LYS A 716 24.34 43.19 25.67
CA LYS A 716 25.16 43.12 26.89
C LYS A 716 25.07 44.38 27.77
N THR A 717 24.65 45.53 27.22
CA THR A 717 24.77 46.82 27.92
C THR A 717 23.45 47.38 28.45
N LYS A 718 22.28 47.09 27.86
CA LYS A 718 20.95 47.41 28.46
C LYS A 718 19.85 46.43 27.99
N PRO A 719 19.17 45.69 28.90
CA PRO A 719 18.21 44.64 28.51
C PRO A 719 16.79 45.14 28.15
N PHE A 720 16.52 46.44 28.24
CA PHE A 720 15.19 46.99 27.94
C PHE A 720 15.33 48.26 27.08
N VAL A 721 14.49 48.34 26.04
CA VAL A 721 14.42 49.35 24.97
C VAL A 721 15.23 49.00 23.71
N ILE A 722 14.55 48.39 22.72
CA ILE A 722 14.41 48.92 21.35
C ILE A 722 12.99 48.56 20.88
N ILE A 723 12.23 49.59 20.50
CA ILE A 723 10.86 49.54 19.99
C ILE A 723 10.92 49.44 18.46
N ALA A 724 10.05 48.58 17.90
CA ALA A 724 9.63 48.47 16.50
C ALA A 724 10.74 48.26 15.43
N GLY A 725 10.81 47.03 14.88
CA GLY A 725 11.36 46.81 13.53
C GLY A 725 12.10 45.50 13.24
N ILE A 726 12.51 44.70 14.24
CA ILE A 726 13.31 43.49 14.00
C ILE A 726 12.86 42.36 14.95
N SER A 727 11.76 41.69 14.60
CA SER A 727 11.17 40.62 15.43
C SER A 727 11.75 39.22 15.17
N VAL A 728 12.57 39.03 14.13
CA VAL A 728 13.10 37.71 13.73
C VAL A 728 14.42 37.35 14.43
N LEU A 729 15.27 38.35 14.73
CA LEU A 729 16.60 38.09 15.31
C LEU A 729 16.55 37.85 16.83
N MET A 730 15.58 38.44 17.55
CA MET A 730 15.42 38.28 19.00
C MET A 730 15.09 36.84 19.43
N ALA A 731 14.48 36.04 18.54
CA ALA A 731 14.19 34.63 18.82
C ALA A 731 15.43 33.72 18.68
N MET A 732 16.42 34.12 17.88
CA MET A 732 17.59 33.29 17.59
C MET A 732 18.74 33.42 18.60
N ILE A 733 18.82 34.53 19.34
CA ILE A 733 19.95 34.78 20.28
C ILE A 733 19.61 34.36 21.71
N LYS A 734 18.32 34.18 22.07
CA LYS A 734 17.93 33.66 23.38
C LYS A 734 18.14 32.13 23.53
N SER A 735 18.51 31.44 22.45
CA SER A 735 18.70 29.98 22.38
C SER A 735 20.15 29.54 22.10
N THR A 736 21.11 30.47 22.13
CA THR A 736 22.56 30.21 22.29
C THR A 736 22.99 30.60 23.69
#